data_AF-A0A067PM54-F1
#
_entry.id   AF-A0A067PM54-F1
#
_cell.length_a   1.000
_cell.length_b   1.000
_cell.length_c   1.000
_cell.angle_alpha   90.00
_cell.angle_beta   90.00
_cell.angle_gamma   90.00
#
_symmetry.space_group_name_H-M   'P 1'
#
loop_
_entity.id
_entity.type
_entity.pdbx_description
1 polymer ?
#
loop_
_entity_poly.entity_id
_entity_poly.type
_entity_poly.pdbx_seq_one_letter_code
_entity_poly.pdbx_strand_id
1 'polypeptide(L)'
;MSNTKDTPKSTERRRKIFLQWPRDPKGPVLPRPPPVGVRPPNGIIWGHSLSDIFWIKRIPEVNCMTAWSRSMIKAFGENYTEDEFDEPEHLPRRRRPWPVLKLPKGVKVYPPLGAIDEGSDHDGCYEVLMDDTSDDSGDDEPGEISASSSSHPSDDEPTIVDPLGETPDDEPLMVPNDPNNPIYANINGSRVLATMVWAPKIRKQLFVTADPPIRAELLENYPPNMREDLIAAAARCDAAKVKGETGGSETKEKKKKKNKKRQERRKNKKKKDDVAFVFASASPGDVNVGSPSNGSAGVPQVTGDVKKDPGQNLASEPLAPESITPVDPTLDNPSPPITDNPSNIVPLQPTSNPNDVADPSGDTSVTPPEAQMEVDDSHDPKRVHDDPEVPDLPSKPPGSQEEQPVPDGKSADSEPDSFDLSHPLVAEMNRRALAMLAGYDSDPEPAQPKVRIHTREVIPLDPEVVKNLRKIPKLEEFIPDKYFPDVLMVHDPDDLTPGQYRSRSTAKVGEEALKAKPIKYKRVFPVFDSNKTDKGEDAPPPRVAHLYLSAADRLGEGNHSYVYRALMKLPPPLSARSPNKRVTVAAKFAMPRSSARQLLDNEAKIYNQFPKHLMEEWCGYNLVTPCMYPMPVGPVAPKFYGYWVPDEEEGVEQGEVNEDGKSKEKPKVERSPILLLEECGTPIRPEDFNDDERSECMSLLLRLHLADFVQGSFYVRNVCMQPGPLTAHPLMRSTKTPSFRIIDFGRAEHWDWFEDEGKGKKSDEEWKRAREIEWWETRQYEVKKAQRELKIIDFGF
;
A
#
# COMPACT_ATOMS: atom_id res chain seq x y z
N MET A 1 24.43 -8.02 -42.25
CA MET A 1 23.86 -6.67 -42.07
C MET A 1 22.70 -6.79 -41.08
N SER A 2 22.97 -6.61 -39.79
CA SER A 2 21.95 -6.63 -38.75
C SER A 2 21.15 -5.33 -38.83
N ASN A 3 19.89 -5.44 -39.25
CA ASN A 3 18.96 -4.33 -39.33
C ASN A 3 18.56 -3.93 -37.91
N THR A 4 19.37 -3.10 -37.24
CA THR A 4 19.01 -2.43 -36.00
C THR A 4 17.89 -1.45 -36.34
N LYS A 5 16.65 -1.95 -36.29
CA LYS A 5 15.46 -1.09 -36.33
C LYS A 5 15.59 -0.12 -35.16
N ASP A 6 15.80 1.15 -35.46
CA ASP A 6 15.68 2.25 -34.51
C ASP A 6 14.26 2.20 -33.95
N THR A 7 14.09 1.51 -32.82
CA THR A 7 12.87 1.60 -32.03
C THR A 7 12.73 3.06 -31.63
N PRO A 8 11.61 3.72 -31.98
CA PRO A 8 11.41 5.12 -31.64
C PRO A 8 11.65 5.28 -30.15
N LYS A 9 12.63 6.13 -29.80
CA LYS A 9 12.95 6.42 -28.39
C LYS A 9 11.66 6.85 -27.73
N SER A 10 11.16 6.02 -26.82
CA SER A 10 9.98 6.30 -26.00
C SER A 10 10.12 7.72 -25.47
N THR A 11 9.14 8.59 -25.75
CA THR A 11 9.10 9.95 -25.21
C THR A 11 9.30 9.88 -23.70
N GLU A 12 10.43 10.41 -23.23
CA GLU A 12 10.86 10.30 -21.85
C GLU A 12 9.84 11.00 -20.95
N ARG A 13 9.14 10.23 -20.12
CA ARG A 13 8.20 10.77 -19.14
C ARG A 13 9.02 11.54 -18.10
N ARG A 14 8.79 12.85 -18.00
CA ARG A 14 9.46 13.71 -17.01
C ARG A 14 8.44 14.57 -16.28
N ARG A 15 8.18 14.27 -15.01
CA ARG A 15 7.38 15.14 -14.14
C ARG A 15 8.29 16.12 -13.46
N LYS A 16 8.21 17.39 -13.82
CA LYS A 16 8.93 18.46 -13.14
C LYS A 16 7.93 19.50 -12.64
N ILE A 17 8.34 20.25 -11.64
CA ILE A 17 7.64 21.46 -11.23
C ILE A 17 8.09 22.55 -12.21
N PHE A 18 7.16 23.03 -13.03
CA PHE A 18 7.45 24.01 -14.08
C PHE A 18 7.01 25.43 -13.70
N LEU A 19 6.12 25.55 -12.71
CA LEU A 19 5.56 26.84 -12.31
C LEU A 19 6.31 27.40 -11.12
N GLN A 20 6.43 28.73 -11.11
CA GLN A 20 6.98 29.47 -9.98
C GLN A 20 5.90 30.44 -9.47
N TRP A 21 5.68 30.44 -8.16
CA TRP A 21 4.78 31.39 -7.53
C TRP A 21 5.51 32.71 -7.22
N PRO A 22 5.01 33.86 -7.70
CA PRO A 22 5.62 35.15 -7.41
C PRO A 22 5.42 35.53 -5.94
N ARG A 23 6.50 35.99 -5.31
CA ARG A 23 6.49 36.56 -3.96
C ARG A 23 6.48 38.07 -4.03
N ASP A 24 5.80 38.72 -3.10
CA ASP A 24 6.00 40.14 -2.80
C ASP A 24 7.48 40.33 -2.40
N PRO A 25 8.25 41.19 -3.10
CA PRO A 25 9.63 41.51 -2.73
C PRO A 25 9.78 41.97 -1.28
N LYS A 26 8.74 42.58 -0.69
CA LYS A 26 8.69 43.03 0.71
C LYS A 26 7.94 42.06 1.64
N GLY A 27 7.53 40.90 1.11
CA GLY A 27 6.81 39.89 1.87
C GLY A 27 7.62 39.32 3.04
N PRO A 28 6.97 38.64 4.00
CA PRO A 28 7.68 37.98 5.09
C PRO A 28 8.45 36.74 4.60
N VAL A 29 9.38 36.24 5.40
CA VAL A 29 9.97 34.90 5.16
C VAL A 29 8.86 33.84 5.28
N LEU A 30 8.88 32.82 4.41
CA LEU A 30 7.87 31.74 4.50
C LEU A 30 7.92 31.06 5.88
N PRO A 31 6.75 30.81 6.50
CA PRO A 31 6.66 30.25 7.84
C PRO A 31 7.25 28.84 7.92
N ARG A 32 7.68 28.48 9.14
CA ARG A 32 8.06 27.12 9.52
C ARG A 32 7.28 26.74 10.78
N PRO A 33 6.45 25.68 10.75
CA PRO A 33 6.16 24.81 9.60
C PRO A 33 5.42 25.54 8.47
N PRO A 34 5.48 25.02 7.22
CA PRO A 34 4.70 25.61 6.13
C PRO A 34 3.19 25.41 6.37
N PRO A 35 2.32 26.18 5.68
CA PRO A 35 0.88 25.99 5.77
C PRO A 35 0.47 24.55 5.46
N VAL A 36 -0.55 24.06 6.16
CA VAL A 36 -1.00 22.67 6.02
C VAL A 36 -1.64 22.43 4.65
N GLY A 37 -2.30 23.41 4.04
CA GLY A 37 -2.99 23.23 2.74
C GLY A 37 -3.94 22.02 2.73
N VAL A 38 -4.26 21.54 1.53
CA VAL A 38 -5.04 20.32 1.32
C VAL A 38 -4.09 19.12 1.30
N ARG A 39 -4.51 18.00 1.90
CA ARG A 39 -3.68 16.79 2.08
C ARG A 39 -4.51 15.52 1.86
N PRO A 40 -3.99 14.51 1.15
CA PRO A 40 -4.55 13.16 1.16
C PRO A 40 -4.35 12.52 2.54
N PRO A 41 -4.95 11.34 2.82
CA PRO A 41 -4.87 10.72 4.14
C PRO A 41 -3.47 10.39 4.66
N ASN A 42 -2.46 10.38 3.79
CA ASN A 42 -1.07 10.19 4.19
C ASN A 42 -0.39 11.48 4.72
N GLY A 43 -1.08 12.63 4.69
CA GLY A 43 -0.58 13.91 5.20
C GLY A 43 0.51 14.60 4.36
N ILE A 44 0.82 14.10 3.16
CA ILE A 44 1.91 14.62 2.32
C ILE A 44 1.41 15.79 1.45
N ILE A 45 2.30 16.74 1.13
CA ILE A 45 2.00 17.86 0.21
C ILE A 45 1.44 17.30 -1.09
N TRP A 46 0.31 17.86 -1.53
CA TRP A 46 -0.48 17.34 -2.63
C TRP A 46 -0.94 18.43 -3.58
N GLY A 47 -0.96 18.12 -4.88
CA GLY A 47 -1.61 18.89 -5.93
C GLY A 47 -2.41 17.97 -6.85
N HIS A 48 -3.55 18.45 -7.36
CA HIS A 48 -4.40 17.67 -8.26
C HIS A 48 -3.70 17.37 -9.59
N SER A 49 -2.98 18.35 -10.12
CA SER A 49 -2.18 18.29 -11.33
C SER A 49 -0.73 18.71 -11.05
N LEU A 50 0.15 18.58 -12.05
CA LEU A 50 1.51 19.15 -11.96
C LEU A 50 1.51 20.68 -11.88
N SER A 51 0.44 21.32 -12.39
CA SER A 51 0.26 22.77 -12.36
C SER A 51 -0.20 23.28 -10.98
N ASP A 52 -0.58 22.39 -10.06
CA ASP A 52 -0.94 22.76 -8.69
C ASP A 52 0.26 22.73 -7.74
N ILE A 53 1.47 22.57 -8.27
CA ILE A 53 2.71 22.51 -7.50
C ILE A 53 3.65 23.59 -8.05
N PHE A 54 4.18 24.41 -7.15
CA PHE A 54 4.93 25.60 -7.49
C PHE A 54 6.27 25.64 -6.78
N TRP A 55 7.29 26.10 -7.49
CA TRP A 55 8.48 26.65 -6.86
C TRP A 55 8.15 28.01 -6.25
N ILE A 56 8.54 28.25 -5.01
CA ILE A 56 8.31 29.51 -4.32
C ILE A 56 9.58 29.95 -3.58
N LYS A 57 9.94 31.24 -3.69
CA LYS A 57 11.08 31.80 -2.97
C LYS A 57 10.77 31.81 -1.48
N ARG A 58 11.63 31.19 -0.67
CA ARG A 58 11.48 31.12 0.79
C ARG A 58 11.70 32.47 1.46
N ILE A 59 12.73 33.19 1.03
CA ILE A 59 13.04 34.55 1.44
C ILE A 59 12.88 35.39 0.17
N PRO A 60 12.05 36.45 0.18
CA PRO A 60 11.95 37.34 -0.98
C PRO A 60 13.33 37.83 -1.42
N GLU A 61 13.49 38.03 -2.73
CA GLU A 61 14.75 38.47 -3.37
C GLU A 61 15.97 37.53 -3.26
N VAL A 62 15.96 36.53 -2.38
CA VAL A 62 17.03 35.52 -2.27
C VAL A 62 16.67 34.30 -3.13
N ASN A 63 17.66 33.75 -3.84
CA ASN A 63 17.50 32.53 -4.64
C ASN A 63 17.47 31.25 -3.77
N CYS A 64 16.57 31.20 -2.80
CA CYS A 64 16.32 30.04 -1.95
C CYS A 64 14.91 29.54 -2.25
N MET A 65 14.78 28.52 -3.09
CA MET A 65 13.50 27.97 -3.52
C MET A 65 13.02 26.85 -2.61
N THR A 66 11.71 26.72 -2.46
CA THR A 66 11.03 25.54 -1.89
C THR A 66 9.80 25.22 -2.74
N ALA A 67 9.21 24.05 -2.56
CA ALA A 67 8.05 23.62 -3.35
C ALA A 67 6.79 23.59 -2.49
N TRP A 68 5.75 24.34 -2.89
CA TRP A 68 4.46 24.42 -2.21
C TRP A 68 3.34 24.02 -3.17
N SER A 69 2.23 23.50 -2.63
CA SER A 69 1.02 23.27 -3.43
C SER A 69 0.15 24.52 -3.54
N ARG A 70 -0.77 24.55 -4.51
CA ARG A 70 -1.80 25.58 -4.68
C ARG A 70 -2.54 25.86 -3.36
N SER A 71 -3.08 24.85 -2.69
CA SER A 71 -3.73 25.02 -1.38
C SER A 71 -2.83 25.58 -0.28
N MET A 72 -1.52 25.31 -0.31
CA MET A 72 -0.61 25.92 0.67
C MET A 72 -0.43 27.41 0.41
N ILE A 73 -0.34 27.79 -0.87
CA ILE A 73 -0.28 29.19 -1.30
C ILE A 73 -1.60 29.90 -0.96
N LYS A 74 -2.74 29.28 -1.28
CA LYS A 74 -4.08 29.76 -0.89
C LYS A 74 -4.19 30.02 0.61
N ALA A 75 -3.73 29.06 1.42
CA ALA A 75 -3.72 29.20 2.88
C ALA A 75 -2.77 30.27 3.40
N PHE A 76 -1.70 30.57 2.66
CA PHE A 76 -0.77 31.65 2.99
C PHE A 76 -1.30 33.03 2.59
N GLY A 77 -2.09 33.11 1.51
CA GLY A 77 -2.84 34.29 1.08
C GLY A 77 -2.03 35.34 0.31
N GLU A 78 -0.70 35.19 0.19
CA GLU A 78 0.14 36.16 -0.53
C GLU A 78 -0.04 36.03 -2.04
N ASN A 79 -0.56 37.09 -2.68
CA ASN A 79 -0.82 37.20 -4.11
C ASN A 79 -1.75 36.13 -4.67
N TYR A 80 -2.54 35.44 -3.83
CA TYR A 80 -3.43 34.39 -4.30
C TYR A 80 -4.80 34.95 -4.67
N THR A 81 -5.21 34.75 -5.91
CA THR A 81 -6.60 34.93 -6.36
C THR A 81 -7.08 33.64 -7.00
N GLU A 82 -8.30 33.20 -6.68
CA GLU A 82 -8.85 31.95 -7.26
C GLU A 82 -9.06 32.09 -8.78
N ASP A 83 -9.28 33.33 -9.25
CA ASP A 83 -9.51 33.68 -10.65
C ASP A 83 -8.27 33.51 -11.55
N GLU A 84 -7.07 33.35 -10.98
CA GLU A 84 -5.83 33.05 -11.74
C GLU A 84 -5.78 31.62 -12.28
N PHE A 85 -6.72 30.76 -11.88
CA PHE A 85 -6.74 29.36 -12.25
C PHE A 85 -7.98 29.02 -13.07
N ASP A 86 -7.78 28.29 -14.17
CA ASP A 86 -8.88 27.90 -15.08
C ASP A 86 -9.93 27.01 -14.39
N GLU A 87 -9.51 26.24 -13.38
CA GLU A 87 -10.34 25.27 -12.67
C GLU A 87 -10.24 25.46 -11.14
N PRO A 88 -11.34 25.24 -10.40
CA PRO A 88 -11.31 25.28 -8.95
C PRO A 88 -10.41 24.17 -8.38
N GLU A 89 -9.80 24.43 -7.23
CA GLU A 89 -8.95 23.42 -6.58
C GLU A 89 -9.76 22.15 -6.22
N HIS A 90 -9.41 21.02 -6.83
CA HIS A 90 -10.01 19.73 -6.51
C HIS A 90 -9.53 19.22 -5.14
N LEU A 91 -10.35 18.39 -4.49
CA LEU A 91 -9.94 17.68 -3.28
C LEU A 91 -9.26 16.34 -3.63
N PRO A 92 -8.38 15.82 -2.75
CA PRO A 92 -7.84 14.48 -2.88
C PRO A 92 -8.99 13.46 -2.88
N ARG A 93 -9.05 12.66 -3.93
CA ARG A 93 -10.06 11.62 -4.12
C ARG A 93 -9.40 10.27 -4.28
N ARG A 94 -10.09 9.24 -3.80
CA ARG A 94 -9.63 7.86 -3.92
C ARG A 94 -10.03 7.31 -5.29
N ARG A 95 -9.02 7.04 -6.13
CA ARG A 95 -9.21 6.38 -7.42
C ARG A 95 -9.51 4.90 -7.20
N ARG A 96 -10.57 4.42 -7.84
CA ARG A 96 -10.93 3.01 -7.78
C ARG A 96 -10.34 2.27 -8.98
N PRO A 97 -9.76 1.07 -8.77
CA PRO A 97 -9.36 0.25 -9.88
C PRO A 97 -10.60 -0.19 -10.67
N TRP A 98 -10.37 -0.63 -11.91
CA TRP A 98 -11.43 -1.15 -12.75
C TRP A 98 -12.25 -2.21 -12.00
N PRO A 99 -13.58 -2.05 -11.90
CA PRO A 99 -14.40 -2.95 -11.12
C PRO A 99 -14.41 -4.35 -11.73
N VAL A 100 -13.99 -5.32 -10.93
CA VAL A 100 -14.03 -6.75 -11.23
C VAL A 100 -15.05 -7.47 -10.37
N LEU A 101 -15.52 -6.84 -9.29
CA LEU A 101 -16.54 -7.39 -8.41
C LEU A 101 -17.96 -6.94 -8.83
N LYS A 102 -18.94 -7.79 -8.53
CA LYS A 102 -20.36 -7.49 -8.67
C LYS A 102 -21.17 -8.09 -7.51
N LEU A 103 -22.33 -7.49 -7.28
CA LEU A 103 -23.35 -7.95 -6.34
C LEU A 103 -24.68 -8.14 -7.07
N PRO A 104 -25.58 -9.00 -6.54
CA PRO A 104 -26.95 -9.10 -7.03
C PRO A 104 -27.68 -7.76 -6.94
N LYS A 105 -28.68 -7.60 -7.82
CA LYS A 105 -29.60 -6.47 -7.79
C LYS A 105 -30.21 -6.31 -6.38
N GLY A 106 -30.40 -5.05 -5.95
CA GLY A 106 -31.00 -4.71 -4.65
C GLY A 106 -30.03 -4.69 -3.45
N VAL A 107 -28.83 -5.27 -3.57
CA VAL A 107 -27.86 -5.26 -2.46
C VAL A 107 -27.04 -3.97 -2.46
N LYS A 108 -27.43 -3.02 -1.61
CA LYS A 108 -26.69 -1.75 -1.43
C LYS A 108 -25.39 -1.98 -0.63
N VAL A 109 -24.30 -1.41 -1.14
CA VAL A 109 -23.01 -1.29 -0.43
C VAL A 109 -22.64 0.18 -0.46
N TYR A 110 -22.04 0.67 0.62
CA TYR A 110 -21.52 2.02 0.65
C TYR A 110 -20.00 2.03 0.84
N PRO A 111 -19.24 2.62 -0.10
CA PRO A 111 -19.72 3.08 -1.41
C PRO A 111 -20.13 1.89 -2.31
N PRO A 112 -20.96 2.11 -3.35
CA PRO A 112 -21.38 1.03 -4.23
C PRO A 112 -20.18 0.39 -4.93
N LEU A 113 -20.21 -0.95 -5.06
CA LEU A 113 -19.19 -1.66 -5.83
C LEU A 113 -19.25 -1.20 -7.28
N GLY A 114 -18.09 -0.84 -7.83
CA GLY A 114 -18.00 -0.27 -9.17
C GLY A 114 -18.63 1.10 -9.36
N ALA A 115 -19.02 1.82 -8.29
CA ALA A 115 -19.31 3.24 -8.45
C ALA A 115 -18.05 3.94 -8.98
N ILE A 116 -18.21 4.62 -10.12
CA ILE A 116 -17.21 5.51 -10.68
C ILE A 116 -16.92 6.58 -9.62
N ASP A 117 -15.64 6.85 -9.39
CA ASP A 117 -15.26 8.01 -8.61
C ASP A 117 -15.60 9.27 -9.42
N GLU A 118 -16.38 10.20 -8.86
CA GLU A 118 -16.73 11.46 -9.53
C GLU A 118 -15.45 12.20 -9.92
N GLY A 119 -15.23 12.41 -11.23
CA GLY A 119 -13.98 12.96 -11.78
C GLY A 119 -12.85 11.95 -11.96
N SER A 120 -13.14 10.66 -12.08
CA SER A 120 -12.26 9.74 -12.81
C SER A 120 -12.30 10.13 -14.29
N ASP A 121 -11.17 10.14 -15.00
CA ASP A 121 -11.05 10.49 -16.44
C ASP A 121 -11.83 9.54 -17.41
N HIS A 122 -12.79 8.80 -16.88
CA HIS A 122 -13.62 7.80 -17.54
C HIS A 122 -15.10 8.16 -17.36
N ASP A 123 -15.45 9.44 -17.55
CA ASP A 123 -16.82 9.91 -17.64
C ASP A 123 -17.52 9.18 -18.80
N GLY A 124 -18.27 8.11 -18.49
CA GLY A 124 -19.20 7.46 -19.43
C GLY A 124 -18.98 5.98 -19.77
N CYS A 125 -17.93 5.30 -19.28
CA CYS A 125 -17.71 3.88 -19.66
C CYS A 125 -18.31 2.83 -18.70
N TYR A 126 -19.08 3.23 -17.69
CA TYR A 126 -19.70 2.28 -16.77
C TYR A 126 -21.19 2.55 -16.65
N GLU A 127 -21.97 1.87 -17.49
CA GLU A 127 -23.29 1.50 -17.03
C GLU A 127 -23.11 0.62 -15.79
N VAL A 128 -23.85 0.89 -14.72
CA VAL A 128 -23.94 0.00 -13.57
C VAL A 128 -24.59 -1.28 -14.09
N LEU A 129 -23.77 -2.18 -14.65
CA LEU A 129 -24.23 -3.44 -15.22
C LEU A 129 -24.68 -4.32 -14.06
N MET A 130 -25.96 -4.18 -13.75
CA MET A 130 -26.71 -5.05 -12.87
C MET A 130 -26.80 -6.43 -13.54
N ASP A 131 -26.80 -7.49 -12.74
CA ASP A 131 -26.93 -8.84 -13.27
C ASP A 131 -28.38 -9.05 -13.74
N ASP A 132 -28.65 -8.90 -15.04
CA ASP A 132 -30.00 -9.09 -15.62
C ASP A 132 -30.42 -10.56 -15.66
N THR A 133 -29.54 -11.50 -15.29
CA THR A 133 -29.81 -12.94 -15.38
C THR A 133 -30.72 -13.50 -14.29
N SER A 134 -31.30 -12.68 -13.42
CA SER A 134 -32.22 -13.17 -12.37
C SER A 134 -33.68 -13.30 -12.79
N ASP A 135 -34.07 -12.76 -13.95
CA ASP A 135 -35.50 -12.63 -14.30
C ASP A 135 -35.97 -13.63 -15.37
N ASP A 136 -35.13 -14.61 -15.73
CA ASP A 136 -35.49 -15.72 -16.63
C ASP A 136 -35.76 -17.01 -15.82
N SER A 137 -36.61 -16.91 -14.80
CA SER A 137 -37.37 -18.06 -14.33
C SER A 137 -38.54 -18.27 -15.27
N GLY A 138 -38.25 -18.83 -16.45
CA GLY A 138 -39.26 -19.36 -17.35
C GLY A 138 -40.08 -20.42 -16.64
N ASP A 139 -41.34 -20.09 -16.39
CA ASP A 139 -42.42 -21.00 -16.03
C ASP A 139 -42.65 -21.97 -17.21
N ASP A 140 -41.86 -23.04 -17.30
CA ASP A 140 -42.19 -24.22 -18.09
C ASP A 140 -42.48 -25.38 -17.13
N GLU A 141 -43.68 -25.38 -16.54
CA GLU A 141 -44.30 -26.57 -15.97
C GLU A 141 -44.89 -27.42 -17.11
N PRO A 142 -44.47 -28.70 -17.29
CA PRO A 142 -45.29 -29.67 -18.00
C PRO A 142 -46.27 -30.31 -17.01
N GLY A 143 -47.58 -30.14 -17.29
CA GLY A 143 -48.65 -30.67 -16.47
C GLY A 143 -48.74 -32.20 -16.42
N GLU A 144 -49.39 -32.74 -15.38
CA GLU A 144 -50.71 -33.37 -15.46
C GLU A 144 -51.14 -34.09 -14.15
N ILE A 145 -52.37 -33.74 -13.72
CA ILE A 145 -53.43 -34.57 -13.13
C ILE A 145 -53.18 -35.27 -11.77
N SER A 146 -53.87 -34.81 -10.71
CA SER A 146 -55.05 -35.53 -10.18
C SER A 146 -55.67 -34.83 -8.97
N ALA A 147 -57.00 -34.83 -8.98
CA ALA A 147 -57.87 -34.21 -8.00
C ALA A 147 -57.87 -34.93 -6.64
N SER A 148 -57.96 -34.17 -5.55
CA SER A 148 -59.00 -34.40 -4.54
C SER A 148 -59.16 -33.20 -3.60
N SER A 149 -60.43 -32.90 -3.37
CA SER A 149 -61.04 -31.93 -2.47
C SER A 149 -60.57 -32.03 -1.01
N SER A 150 -60.50 -30.89 -0.29
CA SER A 150 -61.26 -30.67 0.96
C SER A 150 -60.96 -29.30 1.60
N SER A 151 -62.00 -28.46 1.69
CA SER A 151 -62.35 -27.54 2.80
C SER A 151 -61.28 -26.63 3.48
N HIS A 152 -61.39 -25.32 3.21
CA HIS A 152 -61.26 -24.22 4.20
C HIS A 152 -62.39 -24.28 5.26
N PRO A 153 -62.42 -23.50 6.38
CA PRO A 153 -61.69 -22.24 6.68
C PRO A 153 -61.19 -22.05 8.14
N SER A 154 -60.28 -21.10 8.34
CA SER A 154 -60.20 -20.15 9.49
C SER A 154 -58.95 -19.29 9.24
N ASP A 155 -59.08 -18.05 8.75
CA ASP A 155 -59.40 -16.84 9.52
C ASP A 155 -58.54 -16.70 10.76
N ASP A 156 -57.39 -16.04 10.60
CA ASP A 156 -56.70 -15.27 11.64
C ASP A 156 -55.75 -14.28 10.95
N GLU A 157 -56.29 -13.10 10.59
CA GLU A 157 -55.49 -11.91 10.30
C GLU A 157 -54.91 -11.35 11.62
N PRO A 158 -53.59 -11.13 11.74
CA PRO A 158 -53.09 -10.20 12.72
C PRO A 158 -53.17 -8.77 12.16
N THR A 159 -54.02 -8.00 12.81
CA THR A 159 -54.18 -6.54 12.72
C THR A 159 -52.82 -5.84 12.76
N ILE A 160 -52.44 -5.22 11.63
CA ILE A 160 -51.34 -4.27 11.56
C ILE A 160 -51.82 -2.99 12.24
N VAL A 161 -51.25 -2.72 13.41
CA VAL A 161 -51.40 -1.45 14.12
C VAL A 161 -50.44 -0.45 13.48
N ASP A 162 -50.98 0.56 12.82
CA ASP A 162 -50.24 1.76 12.42
C ASP A 162 -49.68 2.48 13.67
N PRO A 163 -48.38 2.78 13.74
CA PRO A 163 -47.91 3.91 14.51
C PRO A 163 -47.87 5.15 13.62
N LEU A 164 -48.88 6.00 13.80
CA LEU A 164 -48.76 7.45 13.59
C LEU A 164 -47.56 7.96 14.41
N GLY A 165 -46.53 8.43 13.71
CA GLY A 165 -45.35 9.05 14.30
C GLY A 165 -44.51 9.72 13.22
N GLU A 166 -44.81 10.98 12.97
CA GLU A 166 -44.02 12.02 12.28
C GLU A 166 -42.62 11.58 11.81
N THR A 167 -42.47 11.37 10.51
CA THR A 167 -41.17 11.32 9.81
C THR A 167 -40.60 12.74 9.72
N PRO A 168 -39.40 13.04 10.26
CA PRO A 168 -38.67 14.23 9.86
C PRO A 168 -37.98 13.97 8.51
N ASP A 169 -38.12 14.95 7.63
CA ASP A 169 -37.65 15.03 6.25
C ASP A 169 -36.36 14.25 5.90
N ASP A 170 -36.46 13.45 4.85
CA ASP A 170 -35.37 12.84 4.10
C ASP A 170 -34.53 13.93 3.39
N GLU A 171 -33.39 14.29 3.96
CA GLU A 171 -32.31 14.95 3.21
C GLU A 171 -31.26 13.94 2.71
N PRO A 172 -30.79 14.06 1.47
CA PRO A 172 -29.81 13.14 0.87
C PRO A 172 -28.43 13.25 1.54
N LEU A 173 -27.91 12.11 2.01
CA LEU A 173 -26.53 11.97 2.50
C LEU A 173 -25.51 12.05 1.34
N MET A 174 -25.02 13.27 1.10
CA MET A 174 -23.92 13.59 0.19
C MET A 174 -22.53 13.34 0.82
N VAL A 175 -21.56 12.98 -0.03
CA VAL A 175 -20.14 12.71 0.26
C VAL A 175 -19.41 14.04 0.62
N PRO A 176 -18.47 14.10 1.57
CA PRO A 176 -18.24 15.33 2.34
C PRO A 176 -17.06 16.19 1.84
N ASN A 177 -17.32 17.44 1.48
CA ASN A 177 -16.60 18.65 1.96
C ASN A 177 -17.29 19.93 1.44
N ASP A 178 -18.44 20.30 2.01
CA ASP A 178 -19.07 21.60 1.75
C ASP A 178 -18.40 22.67 2.66
N PRO A 179 -17.77 23.73 2.11
CA PRO A 179 -17.22 24.82 2.91
C PRO A 179 -18.28 25.58 3.73
N ASN A 180 -19.56 25.47 3.37
CA ASN A 180 -20.67 26.07 4.10
C ASN A 180 -21.26 25.15 5.18
N ASN A 181 -20.89 23.86 5.23
CA ASN A 181 -21.41 22.91 6.23
C ASN A 181 -20.38 21.85 6.70
N PRO A 182 -19.35 22.25 7.47
CA PRO A 182 -18.31 21.33 7.93
C PRO A 182 -18.79 20.28 8.97
N ILE A 183 -18.14 19.10 9.00
CA ILE A 183 -18.47 18.02 9.96
C ILE A 183 -17.89 18.32 11.34
N TYR A 184 -18.79 18.42 12.31
CA TYR A 184 -18.46 18.62 13.72
C TYR A 184 -18.73 17.33 14.53
N ALA A 185 -17.74 16.86 15.29
CA ALA A 185 -17.94 15.90 16.37
C ALA A 185 -18.61 16.61 17.55
N ASN A 186 -19.73 16.07 18.01
CA ASN A 186 -20.47 16.63 19.13
C ASN A 186 -20.05 15.89 20.41
N ILE A 187 -19.19 16.52 21.21
CA ILE A 187 -18.66 15.92 22.44
C ILE A 187 -19.21 16.72 23.62
N ASN A 188 -20.07 16.07 24.43
CA ASN A 188 -20.78 16.67 25.57
C ASN A 188 -21.62 17.91 25.21
N GLY A 189 -22.29 17.90 24.06
CA GLY A 189 -23.26 18.94 23.68
C GLY A 189 -22.65 20.18 23.01
N SER A 190 -21.41 20.13 22.53
CA SER A 190 -20.88 21.17 21.63
C SER A 190 -20.11 20.59 20.44
N ARG A 191 -20.31 21.24 19.28
CA ARG A 191 -19.82 20.87 17.94
C ARG A 191 -18.36 21.30 17.73
N VAL A 192 -17.46 20.36 17.42
CA VAL A 192 -16.02 20.62 17.16
C VAL A 192 -15.57 19.96 15.85
N LEU A 193 -14.77 20.65 15.02
CA LEU A 193 -14.31 20.16 13.73
C LEU A 193 -13.42 18.89 13.86
N ALA A 194 -13.82 17.80 13.22
CA ALA A 194 -13.26 16.46 13.48
C ALA A 194 -11.79 16.27 13.07
N THR A 195 -11.26 17.09 12.17
CA THR A 195 -9.92 16.94 11.55
C THR A 195 -8.78 17.48 12.42
N MET A 196 -9.03 18.41 13.35
CA MET A 196 -7.98 19.04 14.16
C MET A 196 -7.50 18.19 15.36
N VAL A 197 -8.18 17.08 15.67
CA VAL A 197 -7.90 16.25 16.86
C VAL A 197 -6.80 15.19 16.62
N TRP A 198 -6.26 15.09 15.41
CA TRP A 198 -5.48 13.92 14.98
C TRP A 198 -3.96 14.11 14.90
N ALA A 199 -3.39 15.26 15.30
CA ALA A 199 -1.95 15.39 15.46
C ALA A 199 -1.49 14.67 16.76
N PRO A 200 -0.77 13.53 16.70
CA PRO A 200 -0.45 12.73 17.88
C PRO A 200 0.40 13.49 18.91
N LYS A 201 1.23 14.43 18.43
CA LYS A 201 2.08 15.30 19.24
C LYS A 201 1.27 16.27 20.10
N ILE A 202 0.22 16.89 19.53
CA ILE A 202 -0.69 17.80 20.24
C ILE A 202 -1.47 17.02 21.30
N ARG A 203 -1.94 15.80 20.94
CA ARG A 203 -2.66 14.94 21.89
C ARG A 203 -1.81 14.53 23.09
N LYS A 204 -0.54 14.15 22.87
CA LYS A 204 0.39 13.79 23.95
C LYS A 204 0.77 15.00 24.81
N GLN A 205 1.09 16.14 24.19
CA GLN A 205 1.54 17.34 24.91
C GLN A 205 0.44 18.00 25.76
N LEU A 206 -0.84 17.94 25.33
CA LEU A 206 -1.93 18.62 26.02
C LEU A 206 -2.78 17.73 26.91
N PHE A 207 -2.93 16.43 26.62
CA PHE A 207 -3.88 15.58 27.37
C PHE A 207 -3.22 14.45 28.17
N VAL A 208 -1.91 14.21 27.96
CA VAL A 208 -1.15 13.16 28.67
C VAL A 208 -0.26 13.75 29.77
N THR A 209 0.24 14.98 29.62
CA THR A 209 0.92 15.72 30.71
C THR A 209 -0.05 15.92 31.88
N ALA A 210 0.31 15.36 33.04
CA ALA A 210 -0.60 15.29 34.19
C ALA A 210 -0.73 16.62 34.94
N ASP A 211 0.17 17.59 34.69
CA ASP A 211 0.29 18.80 35.49
C ASP A 211 -0.41 20.01 34.83
N PRO A 212 -1.51 20.53 35.41
CA PRO A 212 -2.26 21.66 34.87
C PRO A 212 -1.47 22.95 34.59
N PRO A 213 -0.47 23.38 35.40
CA PRO A 213 0.33 24.58 35.15
C PRO A 213 1.20 24.45 33.89
N ILE A 214 1.85 23.30 33.68
CA ILE A 214 2.65 23.02 32.49
C ILE A 214 1.76 23.03 31.23
N ARG A 215 0.53 22.53 31.37
CA ARG A 215 -0.45 22.54 30.28
C ARG A 215 -0.90 23.97 29.95
N ALA A 216 -1.12 24.83 30.96
CA ALA A 216 -1.46 26.23 30.75
C ALA A 216 -0.33 26.99 30.02
N GLU A 217 0.92 26.78 30.42
CA GLU A 217 2.11 27.34 29.74
C GLU A 217 2.24 26.86 28.29
N LEU A 218 2.00 25.57 28.03
CA LEU A 218 1.97 25.03 26.67
C LEU A 218 0.85 25.65 25.82
N LEU A 219 -0.32 25.91 26.41
CA LEU A 219 -1.47 26.53 25.74
C LEU A 219 -1.18 27.99 25.34
N GLU A 220 -0.31 28.70 26.06
CA GLU A 220 0.13 30.05 25.71
C GLU A 220 0.96 30.13 24.43
N ASN A 221 1.48 29.00 23.93
CA ASN A 221 2.20 28.93 22.66
C ASN A 221 1.28 28.75 21.45
N TYR A 222 -0.04 28.58 21.66
CA TYR A 222 -1.01 28.41 20.57
C TYR A 222 -1.71 29.73 20.21
N PRO A 223 -2.09 29.92 18.94
CA PRO A 223 -2.85 31.08 18.48
C PRO A 223 -4.13 31.30 19.30
N PRO A 224 -4.57 32.56 19.54
CA PRO A 224 -5.73 32.86 20.38
C PRO A 224 -7.01 32.11 19.98
N ASN A 225 -7.27 31.97 18.68
CA ASN A 225 -8.43 31.27 18.13
C ASN A 225 -8.41 29.74 18.32
N MET A 226 -7.30 29.16 18.75
CA MET A 226 -7.19 27.73 19.14
C MET A 226 -7.02 27.55 20.64
N ARG A 227 -6.45 28.56 21.33
CA ARG A 227 -6.10 28.49 22.74
C ARG A 227 -7.31 28.24 23.63
N GLU A 228 -8.41 28.96 23.40
CA GLU A 228 -9.63 28.85 24.22
C GLU A 228 -10.28 27.46 24.11
N ASP A 229 -10.31 26.88 22.91
CA ASP A 229 -10.86 25.55 22.65
C ASP A 229 -10.01 24.44 23.29
N LEU A 230 -8.69 24.59 23.24
CA LEU A 230 -7.75 23.64 23.84
C LEU A 230 -7.77 23.73 25.38
N ILE A 231 -7.92 24.94 25.95
CA ILE A 231 -8.18 25.13 27.40
C ILE A 231 -9.46 24.40 27.81
N ALA A 232 -10.54 24.58 27.05
CA ALA A 232 -11.83 23.94 27.35
C ALA A 232 -11.76 22.41 27.22
N ALA A 233 -11.05 21.89 26.23
CA ALA A 233 -10.83 20.45 26.07
C ALA A 233 -10.00 19.87 27.21
N ALA A 234 -8.95 20.57 27.65
CA ALA A 234 -8.10 20.17 28.77
C ALA A 234 -8.89 20.07 30.08
N ALA A 235 -9.71 21.08 30.38
CA ALA A 235 -10.56 21.10 31.56
C ALA A 235 -11.58 19.95 31.57
N ARG A 236 -12.14 19.56 30.41
CA ARG A 236 -13.04 18.41 30.29
C ARG A 236 -12.33 17.08 30.57
N CYS A 237 -11.10 16.92 30.08
CA CYS A 237 -10.27 15.75 30.35
C CYS A 237 -9.96 15.60 31.85
N ASP A 238 -9.65 16.71 32.53
CA ASP A 238 -9.38 16.70 33.98
C ASP A 238 -10.66 16.38 34.78
N ALA A 239 -11.80 16.96 34.41
CA ALA A 239 -13.09 16.64 35.01
C ALA A 239 -13.50 15.17 34.84
N ALA A 240 -13.20 14.57 33.68
CA ALA A 240 -13.45 13.15 33.43
C ALA A 240 -12.56 12.23 34.29
N LYS A 241 -11.30 12.62 34.53
CA LYS A 241 -10.40 11.90 35.45
C LYS A 241 -10.92 11.94 36.89
N VAL A 242 -11.35 13.11 37.37
CA VAL A 242 -11.94 13.27 38.72
C VAL A 242 -13.22 12.44 38.89
N LYS A 243 -14.07 12.36 37.86
CA LYS A 243 -15.27 11.48 37.86
C LYS A 243 -14.91 9.98 37.82
N GLY A 244 -13.83 9.60 37.15
CA GLY A 244 -13.34 8.22 37.13
C GLY A 244 -12.77 7.74 38.47
N GLU A 245 -12.20 8.64 39.26
CA GLU A 245 -11.60 8.32 40.56
C GLU A 245 -12.65 8.18 41.67
N THR A 246 -13.75 8.93 41.60
CA THR A 246 -14.86 8.85 42.56
C THR A 246 -15.74 7.61 42.39
N GLY A 247 -15.74 6.95 41.23
CA GLY A 247 -16.46 5.69 40.99
C GLY A 247 -15.64 4.39 41.15
N GLY A 248 -14.33 4.50 41.45
CA GLY A 248 -13.37 3.38 41.27
C GLY A 248 -12.94 2.61 42.53
N SER A 249 -13.46 2.91 43.71
CA SER A 249 -12.92 2.34 44.96
C SER A 249 -13.31 0.86 45.18
N GLU A 250 -14.52 0.43 44.79
CA GLU A 250 -14.98 -0.96 45.00
C GLU A 250 -14.38 -1.98 44.02
N THR A 251 -13.98 -1.57 42.81
CA THR A 251 -13.49 -2.49 41.77
C THR A 251 -11.99 -2.81 41.89
N LYS A 252 -11.19 -1.91 42.47
CA LYS A 252 -9.74 -2.13 42.65
C LYS A 252 -9.43 -3.25 43.66
N GLU A 253 -10.24 -3.41 44.71
CA GLU A 253 -10.01 -4.47 45.71
C GLU A 253 -10.33 -5.87 45.15
N LYS A 254 -11.41 -6.00 44.37
CA LYS A 254 -11.77 -7.26 43.68
C LYS A 254 -10.71 -7.65 42.63
N LYS A 255 -10.13 -6.69 41.91
CA LYS A 255 -9.06 -6.94 40.92
C LYS A 255 -7.74 -7.36 41.59
N LYS A 256 -7.41 -6.78 42.76
CA LYS A 256 -6.23 -7.17 43.55
C LYS A 256 -6.35 -8.60 44.11
N LYS A 257 -7.54 -9.00 44.61
CA LYS A 257 -7.83 -10.38 45.04
C LYS A 257 -7.75 -11.39 43.87
N LYS A 258 -8.25 -11.03 42.67
CA LYS A 258 -8.19 -11.88 41.47
C LYS A 258 -6.75 -12.09 40.97
N ASN A 259 -5.91 -11.05 40.99
CA ASN A 259 -4.50 -11.15 40.60
C ASN A 259 -3.65 -11.95 41.61
N LYS A 260 -3.89 -11.80 42.92
CA LYS A 260 -3.23 -12.63 43.94
C LYS A 260 -3.54 -14.12 43.76
N LYS A 261 -4.81 -14.46 43.53
CA LYS A 261 -5.26 -15.85 43.25
C LYS A 261 -4.65 -16.42 41.95
N ARG A 262 -4.44 -15.58 40.93
CA ARG A 262 -3.78 -15.97 39.67
C ARG A 262 -2.27 -16.20 39.84
N GLN A 263 -1.60 -15.40 40.67
CA GLN A 263 -0.19 -15.60 41.00
C GLN A 263 0.05 -16.86 41.85
N GLU A 264 -0.81 -17.15 42.82
CA GLU A 264 -0.73 -18.40 43.59
C GLU A 264 -0.95 -19.64 42.70
N ARG A 265 -1.91 -19.60 41.78
CA ARG A 265 -2.10 -20.69 40.79
C ARG A 265 -0.88 -20.91 39.90
N ARG A 266 -0.17 -19.84 39.51
CA ARG A 266 1.07 -19.94 38.72
C ARG A 266 2.23 -20.52 39.54
N LYS A 267 2.38 -20.13 40.80
CA LYS A 267 3.40 -20.69 41.71
C LYS A 267 3.15 -22.18 41.98
N ASN A 268 1.90 -22.58 42.18
CA ASN A 268 1.55 -23.99 42.39
C ASN A 268 1.71 -24.85 41.13
N LYS A 269 1.48 -24.28 39.93
CA LYS A 269 1.74 -24.99 38.67
C LYS A 269 3.24 -25.25 38.48
N LYS A 270 4.08 -24.23 38.67
CA LYS A 270 5.54 -24.36 38.57
C LYS A 270 6.10 -25.40 39.55
N LYS A 271 5.61 -25.42 40.79
CA LYS A 271 6.00 -26.41 41.81
C LYS A 271 5.57 -27.84 41.46
N LYS A 272 4.51 -28.01 40.67
CA LYS A 272 4.04 -29.33 40.21
C LYS A 272 4.89 -29.84 39.02
N ASP A 273 5.30 -28.94 38.15
CA ASP A 273 6.15 -29.25 37.00
C ASP A 273 7.59 -29.60 37.44
N ASP A 274 8.12 -28.93 38.48
CA ASP A 274 9.45 -29.23 39.04
C ASP A 274 9.50 -30.61 39.76
N VAL A 275 8.38 -31.09 40.33
CA VAL A 275 8.31 -32.41 40.97
C VAL A 275 8.18 -33.54 39.95
N ALA A 276 7.56 -33.27 38.79
CA ALA A 276 7.45 -34.24 37.70
C ALA A 276 8.80 -34.53 37.02
N PHE A 277 9.77 -33.60 37.09
CA PHE A 277 11.08 -33.75 36.48
C PHE A 277 12.05 -34.65 37.30
N VAL A 278 11.79 -34.86 38.60
CA VAL A 278 12.67 -35.62 39.49
C VAL A 278 12.39 -37.14 39.46
N PHE A 279 11.24 -37.58 38.92
CA PHE A 279 10.85 -38.99 38.92
C PHE A 279 11.18 -39.79 37.64
N ALA A 280 11.85 -39.18 36.65
CA ALA A 280 12.13 -39.80 35.36
C ALA A 280 13.55 -40.37 35.17
N SER A 281 14.34 -40.52 36.24
CA SER A 281 15.71 -41.05 36.15
C SER A 281 15.97 -42.17 37.16
N ALA A 282 15.45 -43.36 36.89
CA ALA A 282 15.92 -44.60 37.49
C ALA A 282 15.61 -45.79 36.55
N SER A 283 16.64 -46.27 35.86
CA SER A 283 16.63 -47.58 35.18
C SER A 283 17.44 -48.59 35.99
N PRO A 284 17.02 -49.87 36.08
CA PRO A 284 17.72 -50.88 36.87
C PRO A 284 18.66 -51.78 36.05
N GLY A 285 19.87 -51.99 36.59
CA GLY A 285 20.57 -53.27 36.71
C GLY A 285 21.00 -54.04 35.45
N ASP A 286 22.28 -53.93 35.10
CA ASP A 286 22.98 -54.83 34.16
C ASP A 286 23.58 -56.06 34.86
N VAL A 287 23.41 -57.21 34.20
CA VAL A 287 24.02 -58.52 34.52
C VAL A 287 25.26 -58.72 33.66
N ASN A 288 26.30 -59.26 34.29
CA ASN A 288 27.68 -59.37 33.85
C ASN A 288 27.98 -60.76 33.24
N VAL A 289 28.48 -60.87 31.99
CA VAL A 289 29.32 -62.01 31.54
C VAL A 289 30.23 -61.63 30.34
N GLY A 290 31.55 -61.61 30.56
CA GLY A 290 32.57 -62.33 29.76
C GLY A 290 33.01 -61.87 28.35
N SER A 291 34.19 -61.25 28.28
CA SER A 291 35.07 -61.03 27.10
C SER A 291 35.70 -62.35 26.54
N PRO A 292 36.44 -62.42 25.39
CA PRO A 292 37.71 -61.67 25.16
C PRO A 292 38.14 -61.27 23.72
N SER A 293 39.15 -60.35 23.68
CA SER A 293 40.27 -60.18 22.70
C SER A 293 39.94 -59.63 21.30
N ASN A 294 40.68 -58.74 20.62
CA ASN A 294 41.99 -58.03 20.67
C ASN A 294 41.81 -56.80 19.74
N GLY A 295 42.51 -55.66 19.74
CA GLY A 295 43.61 -55.07 20.50
C GLY A 295 44.08 -53.79 19.77
N SER A 296 44.66 -52.83 20.52
CA SER A 296 45.62 -51.76 20.10
C SER A 296 45.14 -50.67 19.12
N ALA A 297 45.42 -49.36 19.21
CA ALA A 297 46.11 -48.38 20.06
C ALA A 297 45.74 -47.00 19.41
N GLY A 298 45.80 -45.79 19.98
CA GLY A 298 46.20 -45.19 21.25
C GLY A 298 46.10 -43.65 21.11
N VAL A 299 46.50 -42.94 22.18
CA VAL A 299 46.81 -41.48 22.31
C VAL A 299 45.75 -40.60 23.02
N PRO A 300 46.17 -39.68 23.94
CA PRO A 300 45.57 -39.56 25.29
C PRO A 300 44.91 -38.22 25.63
N GLN A 301 44.15 -38.24 26.73
CA GLN A 301 43.79 -37.10 27.58
C GLN A 301 44.96 -36.67 28.48
N VAL A 302 45.06 -35.37 28.79
CA VAL A 302 45.51 -34.91 30.12
C VAL A 302 44.62 -33.75 30.59
N THR A 303 44.17 -33.93 31.83
CA THR A 303 43.31 -33.15 32.72
C THR A 303 44.03 -31.97 33.38
N GLY A 304 43.27 -31.02 33.95
CA GLY A 304 43.81 -30.12 34.97
C GLY A 304 42.83 -29.05 35.48
N ASP A 305 42.13 -29.37 36.58
CA ASP A 305 41.39 -28.47 37.47
C ASP A 305 42.29 -27.40 38.13
N VAL A 306 41.77 -26.18 38.39
CA VAL A 306 42.16 -25.38 39.59
C VAL A 306 41.00 -24.52 40.12
N LYS A 307 40.80 -24.61 41.44
CA LYS A 307 39.89 -23.87 42.34
C LYS A 307 40.13 -22.35 42.37
N LYS A 308 39.09 -21.58 42.72
CA LYS A 308 39.18 -20.16 43.12
C LYS A 308 38.67 -19.97 44.55
N ASP A 309 39.39 -19.16 45.31
CA ASP A 309 38.95 -18.46 46.52
C ASP A 309 39.84 -17.18 46.71
N PRO A 310 39.50 -16.21 47.60
CA PRO A 310 39.23 -14.84 47.17
C PRO A 310 40.14 -13.75 47.78
N GLY A 311 40.08 -12.55 47.16
CA GLY A 311 40.26 -11.25 47.82
C GLY A 311 41.56 -10.48 47.51
N GLN A 312 41.45 -9.27 46.95
CA GLN A 312 41.96 -8.02 47.54
C GLN A 312 41.69 -6.78 46.66
N ASN A 313 41.43 -5.68 47.37
CA ASN A 313 41.07 -4.33 46.91
C ASN A 313 42.18 -3.62 46.13
N LEU A 314 41.80 -2.71 45.23
CA LEU A 314 42.48 -1.42 45.03
C LEU A 314 41.47 -0.38 44.51
N ALA A 315 41.50 0.78 45.15
CA ALA A 315 40.63 1.93 44.93
C ALA A 315 41.04 2.73 43.68
N SER A 316 40.07 3.37 43.03
CA SER A 316 40.29 4.40 42.01
C SER A 316 39.56 5.69 42.41
N GLU A 317 40.34 6.77 42.48
CA GLU A 317 39.94 8.15 42.76
C GLU A 317 39.14 8.79 41.62
N PRO A 318 38.32 9.83 41.90
CA PRO A 318 37.56 10.58 40.91
C PRO A 318 38.33 11.81 40.40
N LEU A 319 38.35 12.01 39.07
CA LEU A 319 38.81 13.25 38.43
C LEU A 319 37.71 14.32 38.47
N ALA A 320 38.11 15.52 38.89
CA ALA A 320 37.29 16.72 39.02
C ALA A 320 37.01 17.41 37.66
N PRO A 321 35.95 18.23 37.56
CA PRO A 321 35.62 18.99 36.35
C PRO A 321 36.37 20.33 36.26
N GLU A 322 36.97 20.62 35.10
CA GLU A 322 37.60 21.90 34.82
C GLU A 322 36.56 22.99 34.53
N SER A 323 36.76 24.14 35.18
CA SER A 323 35.99 25.37 35.10
C SER A 323 36.32 26.18 33.84
N ILE A 324 35.31 26.49 33.04
CA ILE A 324 35.40 27.48 31.95
C ILE A 324 35.07 28.85 32.54
N THR A 325 36.03 29.79 32.45
CA THR A 325 35.87 31.20 32.82
C THR A 325 35.21 32.01 31.68
N PRO A 326 34.45 33.07 31.99
CA PRO A 326 33.80 33.92 31.00
C PRO A 326 34.78 34.98 30.46
N VAL A 327 34.78 35.16 29.14
CA VAL A 327 35.53 36.24 28.46
C VAL A 327 34.61 37.44 28.26
N ASP A 328 35.09 38.58 28.73
CA ASP A 328 34.54 39.93 28.67
C ASP A 328 34.79 40.57 27.28
N PRO A 329 33.82 41.24 26.62
CA PRO A 329 34.08 42.02 25.41
C PRO A 329 34.01 43.53 25.71
N THR A 330 35.18 44.17 25.81
CA THR A 330 35.28 45.64 25.71
C THR A 330 36.41 46.09 24.77
N LEU A 331 36.01 46.97 23.84
CA LEU A 331 36.73 48.09 23.21
C LEU A 331 37.69 47.87 22.02
N ASP A 332 37.25 48.46 20.90
CA ASP A 332 37.91 49.50 20.10
C ASP A 332 38.81 49.19 18.87
N ASN A 333 38.32 49.76 17.74
CA ASN A 333 39.01 50.50 16.66
C ASN A 333 39.66 49.75 15.47
N PRO A 334 39.85 50.42 14.31
CA PRO A 334 38.85 51.18 13.52
C PRO A 334 38.90 50.85 12.01
N SER A 335 37.84 51.19 11.28
CA SER A 335 37.76 51.18 9.81
C SER A 335 38.59 52.30 9.16
N PRO A 336 39.17 52.10 7.96
CA PRO A 336 39.70 53.19 7.15
C PRO A 336 38.62 53.81 6.23
N PRO A 337 38.74 55.10 5.87
CA PRO A 337 37.72 55.84 5.13
C PRO A 337 37.95 55.74 3.61
N ILE A 338 36.86 55.70 2.83
CA ILE A 338 36.89 56.07 1.42
C ILE A 338 35.80 57.11 1.21
N THR A 339 36.25 58.31 0.85
CA THR A 339 35.46 59.50 0.53
C THR A 339 35.28 59.65 -0.98
N ASP A 340 34.08 60.12 -1.34
CA ASP A 340 33.77 61.12 -2.38
C ASP A 340 33.82 60.78 -3.88
N ASN A 341 32.59 60.59 -4.38
CA ASN A 341 31.89 61.43 -5.38
C ASN A 341 32.15 61.29 -6.90
N PRO A 342 31.16 61.74 -7.73
CA PRO A 342 30.80 61.09 -8.99
C PRO A 342 31.03 61.97 -10.23
N SER A 343 31.04 61.35 -11.42
CA SER A 343 30.62 62.02 -12.66
C SER A 343 30.51 61.05 -13.84
N ASN A 344 29.30 61.01 -14.42
CA ASN A 344 28.96 60.99 -15.85
C ASN A 344 29.89 60.30 -16.86
N ILE A 345 29.34 59.37 -17.66
CA ILE A 345 29.29 59.42 -19.14
C ILE A 345 28.19 58.46 -19.66
N VAL A 346 27.52 58.96 -20.71
CA VAL A 346 26.31 58.53 -21.45
C VAL A 346 26.64 57.42 -22.49
N PRO A 347 25.64 56.70 -23.08
CA PRO A 347 25.77 55.34 -23.60
C PRO A 347 26.01 55.28 -25.12
N LEU A 348 26.47 54.12 -25.61
CA LEU A 348 26.44 53.76 -27.02
C LEU A 348 25.88 52.34 -27.20
N GLN A 349 24.81 52.25 -28.01
CA GLN A 349 24.30 51.00 -28.60
C GLN A 349 25.02 50.70 -29.95
N PRO A 350 24.51 49.83 -30.86
CA PRO A 350 25.23 48.63 -31.29
C PRO A 350 25.62 48.65 -32.79
N THR A 351 26.65 47.92 -33.18
CA THR A 351 27.01 47.71 -34.60
C THR A 351 27.54 46.29 -34.76
N SER A 352 26.75 45.37 -35.32
CA SER A 352 26.67 45.01 -36.75
C SER A 352 27.79 44.05 -37.20
N ASN A 353 27.36 42.84 -37.56
CA ASN A 353 28.00 41.91 -38.50
C ASN A 353 28.49 42.64 -39.78
N PRO A 354 29.58 42.19 -40.43
CA PRO A 354 29.38 41.22 -41.50
C PRO A 354 30.50 40.16 -41.69
N ASN A 355 30.10 39.12 -42.43
CA ASN A 355 30.89 38.05 -43.04
C ASN A 355 32.13 38.55 -43.80
N ASP A 356 33.23 37.79 -43.75
CA ASP A 356 33.81 37.15 -44.96
C ASP A 356 34.93 36.14 -44.64
N VAL A 357 34.67 34.90 -45.09
CA VAL A 357 35.55 33.93 -45.78
C VAL A 357 37.08 33.99 -45.56
N ALA A 358 37.64 32.92 -44.98
CA ALA A 358 38.72 32.11 -45.58
C ALA A 358 39.08 30.91 -44.69
N ASP A 359 38.86 29.70 -45.21
CA ASP A 359 39.51 28.44 -44.81
C ASP A 359 40.98 28.48 -45.32
N PRO A 360 42.00 27.89 -44.65
CA PRO A 360 42.19 26.45 -44.78
C PRO A 360 42.81 25.72 -43.56
N SER A 361 42.39 24.46 -43.40
CA SER A 361 43.20 23.28 -43.01
C SER A 361 44.19 23.36 -41.84
N GLY A 362 43.95 22.55 -40.79
CA GLY A 362 44.95 22.29 -39.75
C GLY A 362 44.52 21.21 -38.78
N ASP A 363 44.83 19.97 -39.14
CA ASP A 363 44.80 18.76 -38.30
C ASP A 363 45.75 18.91 -37.11
N THR A 364 45.30 18.61 -35.88
CA THR A 364 46.05 17.86 -34.86
C THR A 364 45.26 17.72 -33.55
N SER A 365 45.18 16.46 -33.13
CA SER A 365 44.65 15.97 -31.87
C SER A 365 45.49 16.40 -30.66
N VAL A 366 44.81 16.80 -29.58
CA VAL A 366 45.41 16.95 -28.25
C VAL A 366 44.54 16.23 -27.22
N THR A 367 45.12 15.20 -26.63
CA THR A 367 44.69 14.47 -25.42
C THR A 367 44.86 15.33 -24.16
N PRO A 368 44.03 15.14 -23.11
CA PRO A 368 44.32 15.64 -21.77
C PRO A 368 45.08 14.59 -20.91
N PRO A 369 45.74 15.03 -19.82
CA PRO A 369 46.91 14.35 -19.27
C PRO A 369 46.61 13.28 -18.20
N GLU A 370 47.50 12.29 -18.17
CA GLU A 370 47.67 11.28 -17.11
C GLU A 370 48.07 11.93 -15.78
N ALA A 371 47.40 11.52 -14.70
CA ALA A 371 47.90 11.64 -13.34
C ALA A 371 48.42 10.27 -12.89
N GLN A 372 49.71 10.23 -12.60
CA GLN A 372 50.44 9.08 -12.06
C GLN A 372 50.00 8.83 -10.61
N MET A 373 49.68 7.57 -10.29
CA MET A 373 49.68 7.10 -8.90
C MET A 373 50.44 5.78 -8.86
N GLU A 374 51.51 5.79 -8.08
CA GLU A 374 52.47 4.71 -7.89
C GLU A 374 51.79 3.45 -7.32
N VAL A 375 52.21 2.32 -7.87
CA VAL A 375 51.87 0.96 -7.43
C VAL A 375 52.91 0.56 -6.40
N ASP A 376 52.47 0.18 -5.20
CA ASP A 376 53.31 -0.59 -4.29
C ASP A 376 52.71 -1.98 -4.11
N ASP A 377 53.63 -2.94 -4.14
CA ASP A 377 53.42 -4.33 -4.52
C ASP A 377 53.14 -5.23 -3.32
N SER A 378 52.68 -6.44 -3.62
CA SER A 378 52.74 -7.65 -2.79
C SER A 378 51.55 -7.94 -1.83
N HIS A 379 50.71 -8.91 -2.23
CA HIS A 379 50.79 -10.29 -1.71
C HIS A 379 49.70 -11.17 -2.33
N ASP A 380 50.16 -12.17 -3.09
CA ASP A 380 49.42 -13.37 -3.51
C ASP A 380 49.14 -14.26 -2.26
N PRO A 381 48.01 -14.99 -2.20
CA PRO A 381 48.13 -16.40 -2.57
C PRO A 381 46.91 -16.99 -3.29
N LYS A 382 47.19 -17.60 -4.44
CA LYS A 382 46.78 -18.94 -4.91
C LYS A 382 45.48 -19.50 -4.32
N ARG A 383 44.45 -19.58 -5.16
CA ARG A 383 43.41 -20.60 -5.02
C ARG A 383 43.03 -21.19 -6.37
N VAL A 384 43.30 -22.49 -6.47
CA VAL A 384 42.91 -23.43 -7.53
C VAL A 384 41.40 -23.48 -7.64
N HIS A 385 40.85 -23.30 -8.84
CA HIS A 385 39.50 -23.74 -9.18
C HIS A 385 39.53 -24.44 -10.55
N ASP A 386 39.15 -25.72 -10.51
CA ASP A 386 38.81 -26.55 -11.64
C ASP A 386 37.49 -26.06 -12.27
N ASP A 387 37.52 -25.78 -13.58
CA ASP A 387 36.34 -25.58 -14.42
C ASP A 387 35.82 -26.94 -14.93
N PRO A 388 34.52 -27.25 -14.81
CA PRO A 388 33.90 -28.27 -15.63
C PRO A 388 33.24 -27.65 -16.88
N GLU A 389 33.52 -28.33 -17.99
CA GLU A 389 33.04 -28.12 -19.35
C GLU A 389 31.53 -27.88 -19.47
N VAL A 390 31.18 -26.91 -20.32
CA VAL A 390 29.82 -26.65 -20.81
C VAL A 390 29.57 -27.52 -22.05
N PRO A 391 28.53 -28.38 -22.09
CA PRO A 391 28.20 -29.13 -23.29
C PRO A 391 27.29 -28.35 -24.25
N ASP A 392 27.59 -28.52 -25.54
CA ASP A 392 26.95 -27.96 -26.73
C ASP A 392 25.42 -28.16 -26.81
N LEU A 393 24.74 -27.14 -27.32
CA LEU A 393 23.32 -27.15 -27.69
C LEU A 393 23.13 -27.53 -29.18
N PRO A 394 22.25 -28.48 -29.52
CA PRO A 394 21.98 -28.83 -30.92
C PRO A 394 20.85 -28.01 -31.57
N SER A 395 21.17 -27.52 -32.76
CA SER A 395 20.39 -27.47 -34.01
C SER A 395 18.86 -27.28 -34.02
N LYS A 396 18.47 -26.23 -34.76
CA LYS A 396 17.13 -25.95 -35.32
C LYS A 396 16.51 -27.13 -36.08
N PRO A 397 15.16 -27.29 -36.07
CA PRO A 397 14.44 -28.03 -37.09
C PRO A 397 14.00 -27.15 -38.28
N PRO A 398 13.77 -27.74 -39.46
CA PRO A 398 13.49 -27.04 -40.72
C PRO A 398 12.00 -26.74 -40.92
N GLY A 399 11.75 -25.84 -41.88
CA GLY A 399 10.46 -25.21 -42.16
C GLY A 399 9.36 -26.10 -42.72
N SER A 400 8.15 -25.54 -42.70
CA SER A 400 6.99 -26.00 -43.44
C SER A 400 6.34 -24.81 -44.14
N GLN A 401 5.91 -25.09 -45.36
CA GLN A 401 5.48 -24.15 -46.39
C GLN A 401 4.07 -23.62 -46.11
N GLU A 402 3.87 -22.36 -46.47
CA GLU A 402 2.60 -21.64 -46.40
C GLU A 402 1.93 -21.75 -47.78
N GLU A 403 0.84 -22.52 -47.87
CA GLU A 403 -0.02 -22.58 -49.06
C GLU A 403 -1.12 -21.51 -48.94
N GLN A 404 -1.17 -20.60 -49.92
CA GLN A 404 -2.35 -19.77 -50.19
C GLN A 404 -3.39 -20.57 -50.98
N PRO A 405 -4.68 -20.27 -50.79
CA PRO A 405 -5.47 -19.89 -51.97
C PRO A 405 -6.52 -18.80 -51.72
N VAL A 406 -6.76 -18.02 -52.78
CA VAL A 406 -7.89 -17.12 -53.06
C VAL A 406 -8.14 -17.25 -54.59
N PRO A 407 -9.29 -16.94 -55.22
CA PRO A 407 -10.64 -16.57 -54.76
C PRO A 407 -11.77 -17.42 -55.41
N ASP A 408 -13.04 -17.22 -54.98
CA ASP A 408 -14.18 -16.82 -55.86
C ASP A 408 -15.53 -17.12 -55.20
N GLY A 409 -16.53 -16.24 -55.40
CA GLY A 409 -17.94 -16.59 -55.21
C GLY A 409 -18.87 -15.47 -54.77
N LYS A 410 -19.62 -14.91 -55.72
CA LYS A 410 -20.75 -13.96 -55.56
C LYS A 410 -22.07 -14.68 -55.19
N SER A 411 -22.96 -13.99 -54.45
CA SER A 411 -24.45 -13.92 -54.55
C SER A 411 -25.01 -13.43 -53.19
N ALA A 412 -25.70 -12.29 -53.09
CA ALA A 412 -27.09 -11.96 -53.45
C ALA A 412 -28.12 -12.62 -52.50
N ASP A 413 -28.75 -11.84 -51.61
CA ASP A 413 -30.20 -11.50 -51.66
C ASP A 413 -30.77 -10.88 -50.35
N SER A 414 -31.67 -9.89 -50.53
CA SER A 414 -32.83 -9.45 -49.70
C SER A 414 -32.59 -8.87 -48.28
N GLU A 415 -33.26 -7.85 -47.72
CA GLU A 415 -34.32 -6.82 -47.99
C GLU A 415 -34.48 -6.06 -46.61
N PRO A 416 -35.41 -5.11 -46.32
CA PRO A 416 -35.97 -3.99 -47.08
C PRO A 416 -36.05 -2.65 -46.27
N ASP A 417 -36.66 -1.63 -46.92
CA ASP A 417 -37.43 -0.48 -46.40
C ASP A 417 -36.76 0.70 -45.67
N SER A 418 -36.52 1.78 -46.45
CA SER A 418 -36.32 3.14 -45.96
C SER A 418 -37.46 4.06 -46.43
N PHE A 419 -38.12 4.70 -45.46
CA PHE A 419 -39.20 5.68 -45.66
C PHE A 419 -38.72 6.99 -46.31
N ASP A 420 -39.44 7.42 -47.35
CA ASP A 420 -39.33 8.72 -48.02
C ASP A 420 -40.23 9.75 -47.31
N LEU A 421 -39.65 10.90 -46.92
CA LEU A 421 -40.37 12.07 -46.40
C LEU A 421 -39.99 13.31 -47.21
N SER A 422 -40.58 13.42 -48.41
CA SER A 422 -40.60 14.64 -49.20
C SER A 422 -41.99 15.30 -49.11
N HIS A 423 -42.18 16.23 -48.17
CA HIS A 423 -43.38 17.08 -48.12
C HIS A 423 -43.05 18.59 -47.98
N PRO A 424 -43.34 19.43 -48.99
CA PRO A 424 -42.81 20.79 -49.11
C PRO A 424 -43.67 21.86 -48.40
N LEU A 425 -44.09 21.62 -47.15
CA LEU A 425 -44.89 22.59 -46.36
C LEU A 425 -44.34 22.90 -44.96
N VAL A 426 -43.16 22.38 -44.60
CA VAL A 426 -42.49 22.67 -43.30
C VAL A 426 -41.35 23.71 -43.44
N ALA A 427 -40.94 24.03 -44.67
CA ALA A 427 -39.85 24.99 -44.93
C ALA A 427 -40.27 26.47 -44.82
N GLU A 428 -41.57 26.78 -44.83
CA GLU A 428 -42.07 28.16 -44.89
C GLU A 428 -42.42 28.75 -43.51
N MET A 429 -42.71 27.90 -42.49
CA MET A 429 -42.97 28.37 -41.12
C MET A 429 -41.69 28.72 -40.35
N ASN A 430 -40.54 28.15 -40.70
CA ASN A 430 -39.25 28.44 -40.05
C ASN A 430 -38.55 29.72 -40.56
N ARG A 431 -38.99 30.31 -41.68
CA ARG A 431 -38.42 31.58 -42.18
C ARG A 431 -38.99 32.82 -41.50
N ARG A 432 -40.18 32.74 -40.88
CA ARG A 432 -40.81 33.89 -40.20
C ARG A 432 -40.42 34.06 -38.74
N ALA A 433 -39.92 33.02 -38.08
CA ALA A 433 -39.42 33.10 -36.70
C ALA A 433 -37.99 33.66 -36.61
N LEU A 434 -37.17 33.54 -37.66
CA LEU A 434 -35.79 34.02 -37.67
C LEU A 434 -35.64 35.52 -37.99
N ALA A 435 -36.69 36.19 -38.45
CA ALA A 435 -36.64 37.61 -38.84
C ALA A 435 -37.02 38.58 -37.70
N MET A 436 -37.43 38.10 -36.53
CA MET A 436 -37.80 38.94 -35.36
C MET A 436 -36.71 39.06 -34.28
N LEU A 437 -35.55 38.42 -34.45
CA LEU A 437 -34.44 38.46 -33.48
C LEU A 437 -33.18 39.20 -33.97
N ALA A 438 -33.20 39.77 -35.18
CA ALA A 438 -32.08 40.54 -35.71
C ALA A 438 -32.29 42.05 -35.49
N GLY A 439 -31.85 42.56 -34.34
CA GLY A 439 -31.91 43.99 -34.08
C GLY A 439 -31.45 44.39 -32.69
N TYR A 440 -30.21 44.05 -32.30
CA TYR A 440 -29.49 44.75 -31.25
C TYR A 440 -27.99 44.76 -31.59
N ASP A 441 -27.48 45.95 -31.93
CA ASP A 441 -26.05 46.26 -31.99
C ASP A 441 -25.48 46.20 -30.57
N SER A 442 -24.52 45.31 -30.38
CA SER A 442 -23.58 45.32 -29.25
C SER A 442 -22.22 44.88 -29.77
N ASP A 443 -21.20 45.67 -29.47
CA ASP A 443 -19.81 45.50 -29.88
C ASP A 443 -19.28 44.07 -29.64
N PRO A 444 -18.34 43.57 -30.48
CA PRO A 444 -17.87 42.20 -30.41
C PRO A 444 -17.06 41.95 -29.13
N GLU A 445 -17.66 41.20 -28.23
CA GLU A 445 -17.04 40.55 -27.08
C GLU A 445 -15.87 39.66 -27.58
N PRO A 446 -14.65 39.75 -27.00
CA PRO A 446 -13.52 38.96 -27.45
C PRO A 446 -13.82 37.48 -27.24
N ALA A 447 -13.73 36.71 -28.32
CA ALA A 447 -14.03 35.29 -28.37
C ALA A 447 -13.28 34.54 -27.26
N GLN A 448 -14.03 34.14 -26.23
CA GLN A 448 -13.59 33.18 -25.23
C GLN A 448 -13.14 31.90 -25.96
N PRO A 449 -11.93 31.39 -25.70
CA PRO A 449 -11.47 30.15 -26.30
C PRO A 449 -12.40 29.03 -25.84
N LYS A 450 -13.19 28.45 -26.76
CA LYS A 450 -13.95 27.23 -26.51
C LYS A 450 -12.96 26.14 -26.13
N VAL A 451 -12.83 25.89 -24.82
CA VAL A 451 -12.11 24.74 -24.27
C VAL A 451 -12.79 23.49 -24.84
N ARG A 452 -12.13 22.89 -25.82
CA ARG A 452 -12.58 21.68 -26.50
C ARG A 452 -12.28 20.53 -25.55
N ILE A 453 -13.22 20.22 -24.66
CA ILE A 453 -13.17 18.99 -23.85
C ILE A 453 -13.06 17.84 -24.84
N HIS A 454 -11.89 17.22 -24.93
CA HIS A 454 -11.67 16.05 -25.76
C HIS A 454 -12.37 14.88 -25.06
N THR A 455 -13.66 14.69 -25.35
CA THR A 455 -14.31 13.39 -25.15
C THR A 455 -13.50 12.38 -25.95
N ARG A 456 -12.61 11.66 -25.25
CA ARG A 456 -11.74 10.66 -25.85
C ARG A 456 -12.65 9.62 -26.48
N GLU A 457 -12.67 9.55 -27.82
CA GLU A 457 -13.46 8.55 -28.55
C GLU A 457 -13.20 7.19 -27.92
N VAL A 458 -14.29 6.53 -27.51
CA VAL A 458 -14.25 5.16 -26.99
C VAL A 458 -13.81 4.29 -28.16
N ILE A 459 -12.52 3.95 -28.21
CA ILE A 459 -11.98 3.07 -29.24
C ILE A 459 -12.68 1.72 -29.06
N PRO A 460 -13.47 1.24 -30.04
CA PRO A 460 -14.10 -0.07 -29.96
C PRO A 460 -13.00 -1.12 -29.80
N LEU A 461 -13.12 -1.97 -28.77
CA LEU A 461 -12.16 -3.04 -28.55
C LEU A 461 -12.30 -4.08 -29.67
N ASP A 462 -11.19 -4.49 -30.25
CA ASP A 462 -11.14 -5.55 -31.25
C ASP A 462 -11.74 -6.85 -30.69
N PRO A 463 -12.78 -7.43 -31.31
CA PRO A 463 -13.42 -8.68 -30.86
C PRO A 463 -12.45 -9.86 -30.68
N GLU A 464 -11.38 -9.94 -31.47
CA GLU A 464 -10.38 -11.01 -31.35
C GLU A 464 -9.47 -10.80 -30.11
N VAL A 465 -9.24 -9.55 -29.71
CA VAL A 465 -8.56 -9.24 -28.44
C VAL A 465 -9.45 -9.62 -27.25
N VAL A 466 -10.77 -9.46 -27.37
CA VAL A 466 -11.74 -9.89 -26.35
C VAL A 466 -11.78 -11.41 -26.20
N LYS A 467 -11.71 -12.18 -27.29
CA LYS A 467 -11.63 -13.65 -27.23
C LYS A 467 -10.34 -14.15 -26.58
N ASN A 468 -9.25 -13.40 -26.70
CA ASN A 468 -7.92 -13.74 -26.18
C ASN A 468 -7.62 -13.16 -24.79
N LEU A 469 -8.56 -12.42 -24.19
CA LEU A 469 -8.45 -11.99 -22.80
C LEU A 469 -8.16 -13.19 -21.90
N ARG A 470 -7.14 -13.07 -21.04
CA ARG A 470 -6.96 -14.04 -19.94
C ARG A 470 -8.30 -14.19 -19.24
N LYS A 471 -8.86 -15.41 -19.25
CA LYS A 471 -10.27 -15.69 -18.90
C LYS A 471 -10.70 -15.22 -17.51
N ILE A 472 -9.79 -14.75 -16.66
CA ILE A 472 -10.04 -14.46 -15.26
C ILE A 472 -9.32 -13.15 -14.87
N PRO A 473 -10.05 -12.12 -14.41
CA PRO A 473 -9.48 -10.85 -14.00
C PRO A 473 -8.74 -10.96 -12.66
N LYS A 474 -7.74 -10.09 -12.45
CA LYS A 474 -7.07 -9.95 -11.16
C LYS A 474 -8.00 -9.29 -10.14
N LEU A 475 -7.96 -9.73 -8.89
CA LEU A 475 -8.57 -8.98 -7.80
C LEU A 475 -7.66 -7.81 -7.45
N GLU A 476 -8.08 -6.62 -7.84
CA GLU A 476 -7.38 -5.36 -7.55
C GLU A 476 -8.23 -4.43 -6.68
N GLU A 477 -9.46 -4.80 -6.36
CA GLU A 477 -10.35 -4.10 -5.42
C GLU A 477 -10.24 -4.70 -4.01
N PHE A 478 -10.53 -3.90 -2.99
CA PHE A 478 -10.75 -4.45 -1.65
C PHE A 478 -12.05 -5.25 -1.60
N ILE A 479 -12.01 -6.38 -0.89
CA ILE A 479 -13.23 -7.11 -0.53
C ILE A 479 -13.93 -6.30 0.56
N PRO A 480 -15.21 -5.92 0.41
CA PRO A 480 -15.94 -5.23 1.47
C PRO A 480 -15.98 -6.06 2.75
N ASP A 481 -15.75 -5.42 3.91
CA ASP A 481 -15.62 -6.08 5.22
C ASP A 481 -16.81 -7.02 5.52
N LYS A 482 -18.03 -6.65 5.13
CA LYS A 482 -19.25 -7.47 5.29
C LYS A 482 -19.32 -8.73 4.41
N TYR A 483 -18.46 -8.85 3.39
CA TYR A 483 -18.37 -10.01 2.51
C TYR A 483 -17.01 -10.69 2.59
N PHE A 484 -16.17 -10.29 3.55
CA PHE A 484 -14.86 -10.87 3.70
C PHE A 484 -14.99 -12.33 4.17
N PRO A 485 -14.38 -13.31 3.48
CA PRO A 485 -14.57 -14.72 3.82
C PRO A 485 -14.08 -15.03 5.24
N ASP A 486 -14.78 -15.90 5.95
CA ASP A 486 -14.40 -16.39 7.29
C ASP A 486 -13.65 -17.73 7.22
N VAL A 487 -13.98 -18.53 6.19
CA VAL A 487 -13.39 -19.83 5.90
C VAL A 487 -12.89 -19.85 4.46
N LEU A 488 -11.73 -20.45 4.25
CA LEU A 488 -11.13 -20.63 2.93
C LEU A 488 -10.98 -22.13 2.64
N MET A 489 -11.70 -22.63 1.65
CA MET A 489 -11.61 -24.00 1.16
C MET A 489 -10.59 -24.07 0.03
N VAL A 490 -9.46 -24.72 0.28
CA VAL A 490 -8.32 -24.77 -0.62
C VAL A 490 -8.31 -26.09 -1.40
N HIS A 491 -8.48 -25.98 -2.71
CA HIS A 491 -8.36 -27.07 -3.67
C HIS A 491 -6.91 -27.14 -4.14
N ASP A 492 -6.18 -28.16 -3.69
CA ASP A 492 -4.73 -28.29 -3.85
C ASP A 492 -4.34 -29.66 -4.46
N PRO A 493 -4.65 -29.89 -5.74
CA PRO A 493 -4.40 -31.17 -6.39
C PRO A 493 -2.90 -31.53 -6.47
N ASP A 494 -2.03 -30.52 -6.44
CA ASP A 494 -0.58 -30.69 -6.52
C ASP A 494 0.09 -30.81 -5.14
N ASP A 495 -0.68 -30.76 -4.05
CA ASP A 495 -0.23 -30.80 -2.65
C ASP A 495 0.89 -29.78 -2.37
N LEU A 496 0.65 -28.52 -2.72
CA LEU A 496 1.55 -27.37 -2.55
C LEU A 496 1.52 -26.79 -1.13
N THR A 497 0.40 -26.95 -0.43
CA THR A 497 0.17 -26.36 0.90
C THR A 497 1.13 -26.83 1.99
N PRO A 498 1.81 -28.01 1.96
CA PRO A 498 2.93 -28.30 2.85
C PRO A 498 4.14 -27.35 2.69
N GLY A 499 4.18 -26.55 1.62
CA GLY A 499 5.28 -25.65 1.31
C GLY A 499 6.54 -26.38 0.80
N GLN A 500 6.45 -27.68 0.50
CA GLN A 500 7.57 -28.45 -0.02
C GLN A 500 7.72 -28.24 -1.53
N TYR A 501 8.96 -28.08 -2.00
CA TYR A 501 9.22 -28.08 -3.43
C TYR A 501 8.95 -29.47 -4.00
N ARG A 502 8.03 -29.57 -4.95
CA ARG A 502 7.89 -30.76 -5.80
C ARG A 502 8.39 -30.41 -7.19
N SER A 503 9.39 -31.15 -7.65
CA SER A 503 9.83 -31.05 -9.04
C SER A 503 8.67 -31.41 -9.96
N ARG A 504 8.48 -30.62 -11.04
CA ARG A 504 7.46 -30.87 -12.08
C ARG A 504 7.46 -32.32 -12.58
N SER A 505 8.63 -32.97 -12.63
CA SER A 505 8.78 -34.36 -13.10
C SER A 505 8.10 -35.40 -12.21
N THR A 506 7.80 -35.06 -10.95
CA THR A 506 7.19 -35.98 -9.98
C THR A 506 5.69 -35.77 -9.79
N ALA A 507 5.13 -34.69 -10.35
CA ALA A 507 3.70 -34.42 -10.32
C ALA A 507 2.99 -35.25 -11.40
N LYS A 508 2.92 -36.58 -11.21
CA LYS A 508 1.84 -37.33 -11.87
C LYS A 508 0.56 -36.92 -11.17
N VAL A 509 -0.17 -35.98 -11.77
CA VAL A 509 -1.56 -35.66 -11.40
C VAL A 509 -2.37 -36.93 -11.70
N GLY A 510 -2.36 -37.87 -10.76
CA GLY A 510 -3.24 -39.02 -10.82
C GLY A 510 -4.68 -38.53 -10.72
N GLU A 511 -5.63 -39.28 -11.27
CA GLU A 511 -7.07 -38.98 -11.09
C GLU A 511 -7.47 -38.84 -9.61
N GLU A 512 -6.72 -39.46 -8.70
CA GLU A 512 -6.88 -39.33 -7.25
C GLU A 512 -6.66 -37.89 -6.75
N ALA A 513 -5.74 -37.12 -7.35
CA ALA A 513 -5.48 -35.73 -6.97
C ALA A 513 -6.70 -34.83 -7.21
N LEU A 514 -7.48 -35.10 -8.27
CA LEU A 514 -8.72 -34.38 -8.57
C LEU A 514 -9.86 -34.74 -7.60
N LYS A 515 -9.76 -35.90 -6.94
CA LYS A 515 -10.71 -36.36 -5.92
C LYS A 515 -10.30 -35.94 -4.51
N ALA A 516 -9.14 -35.31 -4.34
CA ALA A 516 -8.68 -34.85 -3.04
C ALA A 516 -9.68 -33.87 -2.42
N LYS A 517 -10.06 -34.14 -1.16
CA LYS A 517 -10.99 -33.28 -0.43
C LYS A 517 -10.35 -31.89 -0.23
N PRO A 518 -11.10 -30.79 -0.46
CA PRO A 518 -10.60 -29.45 -0.22
C PRO A 518 -10.18 -29.27 1.24
N ILE A 519 -9.06 -28.59 1.45
CA ILE A 519 -8.50 -28.35 2.79
C ILE A 519 -9.10 -27.08 3.35
N LYS A 520 -9.63 -27.14 4.57
CA LYS A 520 -10.23 -26.00 5.24
C LYS A 520 -9.16 -25.15 5.94
N TYR A 521 -9.24 -23.84 5.76
CA TYR A 521 -8.41 -22.85 6.45
C TYR A 521 -9.30 -21.83 7.18
N LYS A 522 -8.86 -21.41 8.36
CA LYS A 522 -9.50 -20.40 9.20
C LYS A 522 -8.78 -19.05 9.05
N ARG A 523 -9.55 -17.96 8.92
CA ARG A 523 -8.99 -16.61 8.84
C ARG A 523 -8.38 -16.20 10.18
N VAL A 524 -7.15 -15.69 10.15
CA VAL A 524 -6.51 -15.03 11.30
C VAL A 524 -6.54 -13.52 11.12
N PHE A 525 -6.24 -13.03 9.91
CA PHE A 525 -6.28 -11.61 9.56
C PHE A 525 -7.00 -11.39 8.21
N PRO A 526 -7.58 -10.20 7.99
CA PRO A 526 -7.81 -9.14 8.98
C PRO A 526 -8.84 -9.54 10.05
N VAL A 527 -8.79 -8.88 11.20
CA VAL A 527 -9.76 -9.08 12.30
C VAL A 527 -10.82 -7.99 12.22
N PHE A 528 -12.07 -8.40 12.05
CA PHE A 528 -13.23 -7.50 12.06
C PHE A 528 -13.94 -7.55 13.42
N ASP A 529 -14.59 -6.46 13.82
CA ASP A 529 -15.30 -6.38 15.09
C ASP A 529 -16.50 -7.33 15.16
N SER A 530 -17.12 -7.67 14.02
CA SER A 530 -18.20 -8.67 13.93
C SER A 530 -17.78 -10.04 14.50
N ASN A 531 -16.49 -10.38 14.45
CA ASN A 531 -16.00 -11.68 14.94
C ASN A 531 -16.07 -11.81 16.47
N LYS A 532 -16.31 -10.71 17.21
CA LYS A 532 -16.34 -10.72 18.68
C LYS A 532 -17.72 -10.97 19.25
N THR A 533 -18.78 -10.58 18.56
CA THR A 533 -20.16 -10.57 19.08
C THR A 533 -20.92 -11.86 18.79
N ASP A 534 -20.55 -12.59 17.74
CA ASP A 534 -21.46 -13.57 17.13
C ASP A 534 -21.09 -15.02 17.49
N LYS A 535 -20.82 -15.31 18.77
CA LYS A 535 -20.61 -16.70 19.23
C LYS A 535 -21.90 -17.41 19.68
N GLY A 536 -23.07 -16.83 19.40
CA GLY A 536 -24.37 -17.41 19.70
C GLY A 536 -24.83 -18.42 18.63
N GLU A 537 -25.82 -19.24 18.97
CA GLU A 537 -26.49 -20.16 18.01
C GLU A 537 -27.11 -19.40 16.81
N ASP A 538 -27.43 -18.11 16.99
CA ASP A 538 -27.99 -17.23 15.96
C ASP A 538 -26.93 -16.56 15.06
N ALA A 539 -25.66 -16.96 15.16
CA ALA A 539 -24.61 -16.40 14.32
C ALA A 539 -24.88 -16.71 12.84
N PRO A 540 -24.68 -15.74 11.93
CA PRO A 540 -24.85 -16.00 10.51
C PRO A 540 -23.88 -17.10 10.05
N PRO A 541 -24.27 -17.92 9.06
CA PRO A 541 -23.41 -18.98 8.55
C PRO A 541 -22.07 -18.41 8.08
N PRO A 542 -20.96 -19.13 8.27
CA PRO A 542 -19.63 -18.65 7.90
C PRO A 542 -19.55 -18.40 6.39
N ARG A 543 -18.97 -17.26 6.00
CA ARG A 543 -18.76 -16.93 4.59
C ARG A 543 -17.60 -17.75 4.05
N VAL A 544 -17.88 -18.66 3.11
CA VAL A 544 -16.89 -19.59 2.57
C VAL A 544 -16.40 -19.12 1.20
N ALA A 545 -15.08 -18.90 1.07
CA ALA A 545 -14.40 -18.73 -0.20
C ALA A 545 -13.73 -20.03 -0.65
N HIS A 546 -13.52 -20.19 -1.95
CA HIS A 546 -12.74 -21.30 -2.50
C HIS A 546 -11.48 -20.79 -3.21
N LEU A 547 -10.34 -21.37 -2.87
CA LEU A 547 -9.05 -21.10 -3.51
C LEU A 547 -8.63 -22.32 -4.32
N TYR A 548 -8.23 -22.13 -5.58
CA TYR A 548 -7.75 -23.20 -6.45
C TYR A 548 -6.27 -22.98 -6.74
N LEU A 549 -5.46 -23.96 -6.37
CA LEU A 549 -4.02 -23.95 -6.54
C LEU A 549 -3.59 -24.86 -7.69
N SER A 550 -2.46 -24.51 -8.29
CA SER A 550 -1.88 -25.23 -9.42
C SER A 550 -0.38 -24.96 -9.44
N ALA A 551 0.42 -26.02 -9.54
CA ALA A 551 1.87 -25.94 -9.62
C ALA A 551 2.34 -25.24 -10.90
N ALA A 552 1.50 -25.26 -11.95
CA ALA A 552 1.78 -24.58 -13.22
C ALA A 552 1.73 -23.05 -13.09
N ASP A 553 0.99 -22.53 -12.10
CA ASP A 553 0.71 -21.11 -11.92
C ASP A 553 1.67 -20.42 -10.92
N ARG A 554 2.90 -20.92 -10.79
CA ARG A 554 3.91 -20.31 -9.92
C ARG A 554 4.33 -18.94 -10.45
N LEU A 555 4.14 -17.90 -9.62
CA LEU A 555 4.54 -16.52 -9.93
C LEU A 555 5.99 -16.24 -9.55
N GLY A 556 6.47 -16.84 -8.45
CA GLY A 556 7.82 -16.59 -7.95
C GLY A 556 8.22 -17.50 -6.81
N GLU A 557 9.50 -17.49 -6.52
CA GLU A 557 10.14 -18.22 -5.44
C GLU A 557 11.08 -17.26 -4.72
N GLY A 558 10.88 -17.13 -3.41
CA GLY A 558 11.77 -16.39 -2.52
C GLY A 558 12.50 -17.35 -1.59
N ASN A 559 13.48 -16.84 -0.84
CA ASN A 559 14.29 -17.66 0.06
C ASN A 559 13.47 -18.41 1.11
N HIS A 560 12.29 -17.92 1.49
CA HIS A 560 11.47 -18.47 2.57
C HIS A 560 10.06 -18.86 2.11
N SER A 561 9.71 -18.67 0.84
CA SER A 561 8.32 -18.77 0.40
C SER A 561 8.17 -19.07 -1.07
N TYR A 562 7.06 -19.69 -1.41
CA TYR A 562 6.58 -19.81 -2.78
C TYR A 562 5.39 -18.90 -3.01
N VAL A 563 5.27 -18.34 -4.22
CA VAL A 563 4.13 -17.50 -4.60
C VAL A 563 3.49 -18.08 -5.85
N TYR A 564 2.18 -18.26 -5.80
CA TYR A 564 1.37 -18.79 -6.90
C TYR A 564 0.25 -17.82 -7.26
N ARG A 565 -0.12 -17.79 -8.53
CA ARG A 565 -1.37 -17.22 -8.99
C ARG A 565 -2.45 -18.24 -8.66
N ALA A 566 -3.38 -17.87 -7.80
CA ALA A 566 -4.48 -18.74 -7.41
C ALA A 566 -5.80 -18.18 -7.94
N LEU A 567 -6.70 -19.07 -8.37
CA LEU A 567 -8.07 -18.67 -8.69
C LEU A 567 -8.88 -18.63 -7.40
N MET A 568 -9.66 -17.59 -7.20
CA MET A 568 -10.49 -17.43 -6.01
C MET A 568 -11.96 -17.23 -6.40
N LYS A 569 -12.84 -18.06 -5.82
CA LYS A 569 -14.29 -17.84 -5.82
C LYS A 569 -14.67 -17.20 -4.49
N LEU A 570 -15.26 -16.01 -4.55
CA LEU A 570 -15.68 -15.24 -3.38
C LEU A 570 -17.00 -15.79 -2.80
N PRO A 571 -17.29 -15.56 -1.51
CA PRO A 571 -18.52 -16.00 -0.88
C PRO A 571 -19.72 -15.23 -1.45
N PRO A 572 -20.88 -15.87 -1.64
CA PRO A 572 -22.11 -15.16 -1.96
C PRO A 572 -22.41 -14.08 -0.91
N PRO A 573 -23.05 -12.96 -1.30
CA PRO A 573 -23.53 -12.64 -2.64
C PRO A 573 -22.44 -12.11 -3.59
N LEU A 574 -21.19 -11.95 -3.13
CA LEU A 574 -20.12 -11.34 -3.92
C LEU A 574 -19.64 -12.28 -5.03
N SER A 575 -19.53 -11.78 -6.26
CA SER A 575 -19.01 -12.56 -7.39
C SER A 575 -18.14 -11.71 -8.31
N ALA A 576 -17.31 -12.39 -9.12
CA ALA A 576 -16.47 -11.73 -10.10
C ALA A 576 -17.19 -11.49 -11.44
N ARG A 577 -16.80 -10.46 -12.16
CA ARG A 577 -17.15 -10.15 -13.56
C ARG A 577 -16.33 -11.03 -14.51
N SER A 578 -16.44 -12.32 -14.35
CA SER A 578 -15.80 -13.32 -15.21
C SER A 578 -16.78 -14.45 -15.51
N PRO A 579 -16.63 -15.17 -16.63
CA PRO A 579 -17.54 -16.25 -16.99
C PRO A 579 -17.68 -17.33 -15.92
N ASN A 580 -16.63 -17.56 -15.12
CA ASN A 580 -16.61 -18.55 -14.05
C ASN A 580 -16.85 -17.95 -12.64
N LYS A 581 -17.17 -16.65 -12.55
CA LYS A 581 -17.37 -15.92 -11.29
C LYS A 581 -16.16 -15.97 -10.34
N ARG A 582 -14.94 -16.10 -10.88
CA ARG A 582 -13.66 -16.12 -10.14
C ARG A 582 -12.78 -14.92 -10.46
N VAL A 583 -11.84 -14.64 -9.57
CA VAL A 583 -10.73 -13.67 -9.73
C VAL A 583 -9.39 -14.37 -9.55
N THR A 584 -8.28 -13.73 -9.93
CA THR A 584 -6.93 -14.18 -9.55
C THR A 584 -6.37 -13.39 -8.38
N VAL A 585 -5.66 -14.07 -7.48
CA VAL A 585 -4.92 -13.49 -6.36
C VAL A 585 -3.50 -14.08 -6.29
N ALA A 586 -2.57 -13.40 -5.63
CA ALA A 586 -1.28 -13.97 -5.29
C ALA A 586 -1.40 -14.73 -3.96
N ALA A 587 -1.14 -16.04 -3.98
CA ALA A 587 -1.10 -16.89 -2.79
C ALA A 587 0.36 -17.20 -2.42
N LYS A 588 0.80 -16.71 -1.27
CA LYS A 588 2.15 -16.92 -0.73
C LYS A 588 2.13 -17.96 0.40
N PHE A 589 3.03 -18.92 0.30
CA PHE A 589 3.20 -20.04 1.24
C PHE A 589 4.59 -20.01 1.84
N ALA A 590 4.71 -20.32 3.13
CA ALA A 590 6.00 -20.53 3.77
C ALA A 590 6.56 -21.91 3.41
N MET A 591 7.87 -21.99 3.21
CA MET A 591 8.62 -23.25 3.14
C MET A 591 8.49 -24.05 4.47
N PRO A 592 8.77 -25.37 4.49
CA PRO A 592 8.60 -26.26 5.65
C PRO A 592 9.71 -26.05 6.70
N ARG A 593 9.97 -24.81 7.10
CA ARG A 593 10.91 -24.44 8.14
C ARG A 593 10.29 -23.39 9.04
N SER A 594 10.52 -23.51 10.35
CA SER A 594 9.95 -22.61 11.35
C SER A 594 10.25 -21.14 11.07
N SER A 595 11.49 -20.82 10.67
CA SER A 595 11.90 -19.46 10.29
C SER A 595 11.12 -18.89 9.11
N ALA A 596 10.74 -19.70 8.11
CA ALA A 596 9.91 -19.25 7.00
C ALA A 596 8.49 -18.93 7.44
N ARG A 597 7.91 -19.77 8.31
CA ARG A 597 6.57 -19.55 8.88
C ARG A 597 6.53 -18.28 9.73
N GLN A 598 7.58 -18.04 10.53
CA GLN A 598 7.71 -16.81 11.33
C GLN A 598 7.76 -15.55 10.46
N LEU A 599 8.50 -15.57 9.35
CA LEU A 599 8.54 -14.43 8.43
C LEU A 599 7.19 -14.20 7.74
N LEU A 600 6.47 -15.26 7.34
CA LEU A 600 5.15 -15.12 6.73
C LEU A 600 4.10 -14.61 7.73
N ASP A 601 4.16 -15.06 8.99
CA ASP A 601 3.34 -14.53 10.09
C ASP A 601 3.65 -13.05 10.36
N ASN A 602 4.92 -12.67 10.41
CA ASN A 602 5.31 -11.26 10.55
C ASN A 602 4.79 -10.41 9.38
N GLU A 603 4.96 -10.89 8.14
CA GLU A 603 4.46 -10.21 6.95
C GLU A 603 2.94 -9.96 7.03
N ALA A 604 2.17 -10.98 7.43
CA ALA A 604 0.73 -10.87 7.61
C ALA A 604 0.34 -9.83 8.66
N LYS A 605 1.06 -9.77 9.78
CA LYS A 605 0.82 -8.76 10.83
C LYS A 605 1.10 -7.36 10.31
N ILE A 606 2.18 -7.17 9.55
CA ILE A 606 2.53 -5.88 8.96
C ILE A 606 1.43 -5.42 8.00
N TYR A 607 0.97 -6.29 7.10
CA TYR A 607 -0.16 -5.96 6.20
C TYR A 607 -1.43 -5.60 6.96
N ASN A 608 -1.73 -6.32 8.04
CA ASN A 608 -2.89 -6.02 8.88
C ASN A 608 -2.75 -4.66 9.62
N GLN A 609 -1.53 -4.20 9.85
CA GLN A 609 -1.25 -2.92 10.52
C GLN A 609 -1.22 -1.74 9.55
N PHE A 610 -1.03 -1.97 8.25
CA PHE A 610 -0.97 -0.88 7.28
C PHE A 610 -2.26 -0.05 7.28
N PRO A 611 -2.17 1.29 7.31
CA PRO A 611 -3.32 2.12 7.02
C PRO A 611 -3.77 1.89 5.58
N LYS A 612 -5.10 1.85 5.35
CA LYS A 612 -5.70 1.51 4.04
C LYS A 612 -5.12 2.34 2.89
N HIS A 613 -4.81 3.63 3.12
CA HIS A 613 -4.28 4.51 2.09
C HIS A 613 -2.90 4.08 1.52
N LEU A 614 -2.12 3.25 2.21
CA LEU A 614 -0.89 2.66 1.63
C LEU A 614 -1.18 1.60 0.57
N MET A 615 -2.42 1.09 0.51
CA MET A 615 -2.88 0.06 -0.42
C MET A 615 -3.97 0.59 -1.37
N GLU A 616 -4.33 1.88 -1.27
CA GLU A 616 -5.31 2.55 -2.11
C GLU A 616 -4.62 3.49 -3.11
N GLU A 617 -5.30 3.76 -4.22
CA GLU A 617 -4.87 4.73 -5.22
C GLU A 617 -5.64 6.04 -5.00
N TRP A 618 -4.96 7.17 -5.11
CA TRP A 618 -5.53 8.51 -4.95
C TRP A 618 -5.13 9.38 -6.14
N CYS A 619 -5.96 10.38 -6.45
CA CYS A 619 -5.68 11.30 -7.55
C CYS A 619 -4.54 12.27 -7.21
N GLY A 620 -3.99 12.88 -8.26
CA GLY A 620 -2.95 13.90 -8.16
C GLY A 620 -1.56 13.39 -7.80
N TYR A 621 -0.76 14.32 -7.30
CA TYR A 621 0.68 14.15 -7.10
C TYR A 621 1.10 14.56 -5.69
N ASN A 622 1.99 13.78 -5.09
CA ASN A 622 2.67 14.08 -3.85
C ASN A 622 4.07 14.66 -4.10
N LEU A 623 4.50 15.54 -3.21
CA LEU A 623 5.92 15.90 -3.05
C LEU A 623 6.51 15.20 -1.82
N VAL A 624 7.40 14.24 -2.06
CA VAL A 624 7.98 13.39 -1.01
C VAL A 624 9.47 13.65 -0.91
N THR A 625 9.90 14.50 0.01
CA THR A 625 11.33 14.79 0.21
C THR A 625 12.12 13.53 0.61
N PRO A 626 13.34 13.31 0.09
CA PRO A 626 14.13 14.20 -0.76
C PRO A 626 13.81 14.14 -2.28
N CYS A 627 12.82 13.37 -2.72
CA CYS A 627 12.41 13.38 -4.12
C CYS A 627 11.76 14.73 -4.48
N MET A 628 12.38 15.44 -5.42
CA MET A 628 11.91 16.77 -5.87
C MET A 628 10.90 16.69 -7.02
N TYR A 629 10.74 15.52 -7.65
CA TYR A 629 9.75 15.32 -8.68
C TYR A 629 8.38 15.00 -8.07
N PRO A 630 7.29 15.60 -8.57
CA PRO A 630 5.94 15.20 -8.20
C PRO A 630 5.67 13.73 -8.58
N MET A 631 5.20 12.93 -7.62
CA MET A 631 4.92 11.50 -7.80
C MET A 631 3.44 11.23 -7.68
N PRO A 632 2.85 10.29 -8.42
CA PRO A 632 1.42 10.04 -8.37
C PRO A 632 1.10 9.48 -6.98
N VAL A 633 -0.10 9.76 -6.47
CA VAL A 633 -0.53 9.19 -5.18
C VAL A 633 -1.00 7.74 -5.37
N GLY A 634 -0.11 6.89 -5.87
CA GLY A 634 -0.36 5.46 -6.07
C GLY A 634 -0.17 4.64 -4.79
N PRO A 635 -0.68 3.40 -4.74
CA PRO A 635 -0.46 2.52 -3.59
C PRO A 635 1.02 2.20 -3.38
N VAL A 636 1.44 2.11 -2.13
CA VAL A 636 2.80 1.71 -1.72
C VAL A 636 2.91 0.19 -1.65
N ALA A 637 1.91 -0.48 -1.08
CA ALA A 637 1.90 -1.92 -0.82
C ALA A 637 0.72 -2.62 -1.56
N PRO A 638 0.83 -3.94 -1.83
CA PRO A 638 -0.26 -4.75 -2.36
C PRO A 638 -1.50 -4.68 -1.47
N LYS A 639 -2.68 -4.79 -2.07
CA LYS A 639 -3.89 -5.04 -1.26
C LYS A 639 -3.81 -6.38 -0.54
N PHE A 640 -4.29 -6.38 0.69
CA PHE A 640 -4.27 -7.53 1.58
C PHE A 640 -5.63 -8.24 1.61
N TYR A 641 -5.67 -9.52 1.21
CA TYR A 641 -6.88 -10.36 1.15
C TYR A 641 -6.92 -11.42 2.24
N GLY A 642 -6.01 -11.34 3.21
CA GLY A 642 -6.07 -12.08 4.45
C GLY A 642 -4.93 -13.08 4.65
N TYR A 643 -4.82 -13.51 5.90
CA TYR A 643 -3.87 -14.51 6.35
C TYR A 643 -4.64 -15.66 6.99
N TRP A 644 -4.33 -16.87 6.54
CA TRP A 644 -5.14 -18.05 6.73
C TRP A 644 -4.30 -19.19 7.27
N VAL A 645 -4.78 -19.89 8.30
CA VAL A 645 -4.09 -21.05 8.88
C VAL A 645 -4.91 -22.33 8.66
N PRO A 646 -4.26 -23.49 8.46
CA PRO A 646 -4.98 -24.75 8.29
C PRO A 646 -5.88 -25.04 9.50
N ASP A 647 -7.09 -25.50 9.25
CA ASP A 647 -8.01 -25.93 10.29
C ASP A 647 -7.64 -27.35 10.76
N GLU A 648 -6.99 -27.47 11.92
CA GLU A 648 -6.46 -28.74 12.42
C GLU A 648 -7.53 -29.76 12.83
N GLU A 649 -8.76 -29.31 13.08
CA GLU A 649 -9.84 -30.13 13.66
C GLU A 649 -10.42 -31.14 12.65
N GLU A 650 -10.33 -30.89 11.35
CA GLU A 650 -10.90 -31.76 10.30
C GLU A 650 -9.92 -32.82 9.75
N GLY A 651 -8.63 -32.74 10.10
CA GLY A 651 -7.57 -33.52 9.47
C GLY A 651 -7.06 -34.74 10.24
N VAL A 652 -7.57 -34.99 11.45
CA VAL A 652 -7.23 -36.21 12.19
C VAL A 652 -8.24 -37.28 11.79
N GLU A 653 -8.06 -37.86 10.61
CA GLU A 653 -8.61 -39.19 10.37
C GLU A 653 -8.06 -40.07 11.50
N GLN A 654 -8.95 -40.58 12.35
CA GLN A 654 -8.58 -41.52 13.40
C GLN A 654 -7.92 -42.70 12.69
N GLY A 655 -6.59 -42.72 12.66
CA GLY A 655 -5.84 -43.74 11.94
C GLY A 655 -6.31 -45.10 12.42
N GLU A 656 -6.58 -46.00 11.47
CA GLU A 656 -7.01 -47.35 11.77
C GLU A 656 -6.07 -47.95 12.81
N VAL A 657 -6.63 -48.26 13.98
CA VAL A 657 -5.88 -48.86 15.08
C VAL A 657 -5.56 -50.29 14.63
N ASN A 658 -4.31 -50.55 14.25
CA ASN A 658 -3.86 -51.91 13.98
C ASN A 658 -4.12 -52.80 15.21
N GLU A 659 -4.40 -54.09 15.00
CA GLU A 659 -4.71 -55.06 16.07
C GLU A 659 -3.64 -55.12 17.17
N ASP A 660 -2.40 -54.75 16.88
CA ASP A 660 -1.29 -54.69 17.84
C ASP A 660 -1.34 -53.49 18.81
N GLY A 661 -2.35 -52.63 18.73
CA GLY A 661 -2.49 -51.42 19.56
C GLY A 661 -1.40 -50.37 19.32
N LYS A 662 -0.52 -50.57 18.32
CA LYS A 662 0.51 -49.61 17.91
C LYS A 662 0.05 -48.86 16.67
N SER A 663 -0.56 -47.70 16.87
CA SER A 663 -0.74 -46.72 15.80
C SER A 663 0.64 -46.27 15.34
N LYS A 664 1.06 -46.64 14.12
CA LYS A 664 2.15 -45.94 13.44
C LYS A 664 1.61 -44.55 13.11
N GLU A 665 1.75 -43.60 14.04
CA GLU A 665 1.46 -42.20 13.76
C GLU A 665 2.35 -41.78 12.58
N LYS A 666 1.75 -41.68 11.39
CA LYS A 666 2.42 -41.01 10.28
C LYS A 666 2.67 -39.58 10.74
N PRO A 667 3.89 -39.03 10.59
CA PRO A 667 4.16 -37.66 10.98
C PRO A 667 3.17 -36.74 10.27
N LYS A 668 2.37 -35.99 11.06
CA LYS A 668 1.39 -35.03 10.54
C LYS A 668 2.16 -34.02 9.69
N VAL A 669 1.98 -34.07 8.37
CA VAL A 669 2.61 -33.10 7.46
C VAL A 669 1.99 -31.75 7.78
N GLU A 670 2.77 -30.88 8.42
CA GLU A 670 2.30 -29.56 8.83
C GLU A 670 2.08 -28.70 7.58
N ARG A 671 0.83 -28.34 7.29
CA ARG A 671 0.52 -27.42 6.18
C ARG A 671 0.91 -26.00 6.53
N SER A 672 1.32 -25.25 5.51
CA SER A 672 1.78 -23.87 5.59
C SER A 672 0.59 -22.92 5.72
N PRO A 673 0.68 -21.83 6.50
CA PRO A 673 -0.25 -20.73 6.39
C PRO A 673 -0.26 -20.12 4.98
N ILE A 674 -1.36 -19.49 4.61
CA ILE A 674 -1.54 -18.84 3.29
C ILE A 674 -1.73 -17.34 3.49
N LEU A 675 -0.90 -16.55 2.83
CA LEU A 675 -1.05 -15.11 2.72
C LEU A 675 -1.60 -14.76 1.32
N LEU A 676 -2.78 -14.14 1.25
CA LEU A 676 -3.42 -13.73 0.00
C LEU A 676 -3.23 -12.22 -0.24
N LEU A 677 -2.71 -11.86 -1.41
CA LEU A 677 -2.35 -10.49 -1.80
C LEU A 677 -2.78 -10.16 -3.23
N GLU A 678 -2.77 -8.85 -3.56
CA GLU A 678 -2.84 -8.34 -4.94
C GLU A 678 -1.73 -8.93 -5.82
N GLU A 679 -2.07 -9.33 -7.04
CA GLU A 679 -1.12 -9.82 -8.04
C GLU A 679 -0.40 -8.65 -8.75
N CYS A 680 0.70 -8.17 -8.15
CA CYS A 680 1.33 -6.88 -8.48
C CYS A 680 2.24 -6.84 -9.72
N GLY A 681 2.25 -7.89 -10.54
CA GLY A 681 3.04 -7.96 -11.78
C GLY A 681 4.43 -8.56 -11.59
N THR A 682 5.44 -7.99 -12.24
CA THR A 682 6.82 -8.54 -12.28
C THR A 682 7.79 -7.64 -11.53
N PRO A 683 8.86 -8.19 -10.92
CA PRO A 683 9.92 -7.37 -10.35
C PRO A 683 10.51 -6.38 -11.35
N ILE A 684 10.89 -5.19 -10.88
CA ILE A 684 11.47 -4.15 -11.71
C ILE A 684 12.92 -4.47 -12.10
N ARG A 685 13.37 -3.86 -13.21
CA ARG A 685 14.78 -3.80 -13.62
C ARG A 685 15.15 -2.32 -13.76
N PRO A 686 15.87 -1.73 -12.79
CA PRO A 686 16.15 -0.29 -12.81
C PRO A 686 16.85 0.20 -14.07
N GLU A 687 17.59 -0.67 -14.76
CA GLU A 687 18.25 -0.39 -16.04
C GLU A 687 17.27 0.02 -17.13
N ASP A 688 16.05 -0.50 -17.09
CA ASP A 688 15.00 -0.21 -18.07
C ASP A 688 14.28 1.11 -17.77
N PHE A 689 14.54 1.72 -16.62
CA PHE A 689 13.79 2.86 -16.11
C PHE A 689 14.55 4.17 -16.29
N ASN A 690 13.79 5.24 -16.56
CA ASN A 690 14.30 6.60 -16.49
C ASN A 690 14.35 7.11 -15.03
N ASP A 691 14.91 8.31 -14.83
CA ASP A 691 15.08 8.88 -13.49
C ASP A 691 13.73 9.18 -12.80
N ASP A 692 12.69 9.51 -13.57
CA ASP A 692 11.34 9.77 -13.09
C ASP A 692 10.70 8.49 -12.50
N GLU A 693 10.85 7.34 -13.18
CA GLU A 693 10.37 6.04 -12.74
C GLU A 693 11.15 5.48 -11.54
N ARG A 694 12.49 5.64 -11.55
CA ARG A 694 13.34 5.28 -10.39
C ARG A 694 12.99 6.11 -9.16
N SER A 695 12.76 7.41 -9.35
CA SER A 695 12.34 8.30 -8.28
C SER A 695 10.94 7.95 -7.77
N GLU A 696 10.03 7.51 -8.64
CA GLU A 696 8.72 7.00 -8.20
C GLU A 696 8.86 5.75 -7.31
N CYS A 697 9.71 4.80 -7.71
CA CYS A 697 10.01 3.62 -6.91
C CYS A 697 10.60 4.00 -5.54
N MET A 698 11.53 4.97 -5.51
CA MET A 698 12.09 5.50 -4.27
C MET A 698 11.01 6.15 -3.38
N SER A 699 10.08 6.89 -4.00
CA SER A 699 8.98 7.54 -3.28
C SER A 699 8.10 6.53 -2.53
N LEU A 700 7.98 5.29 -2.99
CA LEU A 700 7.22 4.25 -2.28
C LEU A 700 7.83 3.98 -0.92
N LEU A 701 9.17 3.85 -0.85
CA LEU A 701 9.89 3.59 0.39
C LEU A 701 9.81 4.78 1.34
N LEU A 702 9.98 6.00 0.81
CA LEU A 702 9.86 7.20 1.62
C LEU A 702 8.45 7.37 2.20
N ARG A 703 7.41 7.07 1.42
CA ARG A 703 6.02 7.08 1.90
C ARG A 703 5.74 5.98 2.93
N LEU A 704 6.39 4.83 2.80
CA LEU A 704 6.36 3.77 3.82
C LEU A 704 6.98 4.26 5.14
N HIS A 705 8.14 4.93 5.07
CA HIS A 705 8.81 5.51 6.24
C HIS A 705 7.99 6.61 6.89
N LEU A 706 7.35 7.47 6.11
CA LEU A 706 6.44 8.52 6.62
C LEU A 706 5.21 7.95 7.32
N ALA A 707 4.81 6.73 6.99
CA ALA A 707 3.74 5.99 7.66
C ALA A 707 4.24 5.16 8.86
N ASP A 708 5.47 5.37 9.30
CA ASP A 708 6.08 4.70 10.44
C ASP A 708 6.37 3.20 10.29
N PHE A 709 6.66 2.77 9.06
CA PHE A 709 7.14 1.41 8.75
C PHE A 709 8.55 1.44 8.16
N VAL A 710 9.33 0.38 8.39
CA VAL A 710 10.55 0.06 7.65
C VAL A 710 10.38 -1.29 6.97
N GLN A 711 10.97 -1.49 5.78
CA GLN A 711 10.75 -2.71 4.99
C GLN A 711 11.60 -3.88 5.52
N GLY A 712 12.80 -3.58 6.03
CA GLY A 712 13.78 -4.50 6.63
C GLY A 712 14.66 -5.27 5.63
N SER A 713 14.32 -5.28 4.34
CA SER A 713 14.98 -6.05 3.30
C SER A 713 14.73 -5.47 1.89
N PHE A 714 14.90 -4.16 1.73
CA PHE A 714 14.65 -3.50 0.45
C PHE A 714 15.64 -3.99 -0.62
N TYR A 715 15.13 -4.44 -1.77
CA TYR A 715 15.88 -4.88 -2.95
C TYR A 715 15.01 -4.65 -4.20
N VAL A 716 15.62 -4.49 -5.37
CA VAL A 716 14.88 -4.31 -6.66
C VAL A 716 13.87 -5.43 -6.93
N ARG A 717 14.19 -6.66 -6.54
CA ARG A 717 13.30 -7.82 -6.70
C ARG A 717 11.99 -7.70 -5.89
N ASN A 718 12.01 -6.87 -4.85
CA ASN A 718 10.89 -6.62 -3.94
C ASN A 718 10.11 -5.34 -4.32
N VAL A 719 10.39 -4.77 -5.50
CA VAL A 719 9.53 -3.75 -6.11
C VAL A 719 8.94 -4.36 -7.38
N CYS A 720 7.63 -4.47 -7.45
CA CYS A 720 6.91 -5.00 -8.61
C CYS A 720 6.28 -3.88 -9.43
N MET A 721 6.18 -4.11 -10.73
CA MET A 721 5.51 -3.26 -11.70
C MET A 721 4.43 -4.05 -12.44
N GLN A 722 3.29 -3.41 -12.65
CA GLN A 722 2.26 -3.86 -13.58
C GLN A 722 1.79 -2.72 -14.50
N PRO A 723 1.23 -3.04 -15.68
CA PRO A 723 0.61 -2.05 -16.55
C PRO A 723 -0.51 -1.29 -15.83
N GLY A 724 -0.58 0.03 -16.03
CA GLY A 724 -1.60 0.89 -15.44
C GLY A 724 -2.15 1.91 -16.44
N PRO A 725 -2.94 2.91 -15.97
CA PRO A 725 -3.44 3.03 -14.60
C PRO A 725 -4.41 1.89 -14.28
N LEU A 726 -4.56 1.52 -12.99
CA LEU A 726 -5.46 0.43 -12.62
C LEU A 726 -6.94 0.81 -12.75
N THR A 727 -7.24 2.11 -12.80
CA THR A 727 -8.57 2.66 -13.11
C THR A 727 -9.03 2.31 -14.53
N ALA A 728 -8.10 2.06 -15.44
CA ALA A 728 -8.43 1.69 -16.81
C ALA A 728 -8.74 0.19 -16.92
N HIS A 729 -9.61 -0.15 -17.89
CA HIS A 729 -9.89 -1.55 -18.24
C HIS A 729 -8.58 -2.31 -18.51
N PRO A 730 -8.43 -3.58 -18.09
CA PRO A 730 -7.18 -4.34 -18.26
C PRO A 730 -6.56 -4.31 -19.67
N LEU A 731 -7.38 -4.25 -20.73
CA LEU A 731 -6.92 -4.14 -22.12
C LEU A 731 -6.35 -2.77 -22.50
N MET A 732 -6.73 -1.72 -21.77
CA MET A 732 -6.30 -0.34 -22.02
C MET A 732 -5.07 0.03 -21.19
N ARG A 733 -4.62 -0.87 -20.31
CA ARG A 733 -3.47 -0.63 -19.45
C ARG A 733 -2.18 -0.75 -20.24
N SER A 734 -1.21 0.07 -19.88
CA SER A 734 0.07 0.13 -20.56
C SER A 734 1.23 0.26 -19.57
N THR A 735 2.42 -0.19 -19.98
CA THR A 735 3.68 0.07 -19.28
C THR A 735 4.14 1.52 -19.41
N LYS A 736 3.50 2.34 -20.27
CA LYS A 736 3.74 3.80 -20.34
C LYS A 736 3.25 4.54 -19.08
N THR A 737 2.28 3.95 -18.40
CA THR A 737 1.69 4.45 -17.15
C THR A 737 1.77 3.33 -16.11
N PRO A 738 2.98 2.90 -15.72
CA PRO A 738 3.16 1.77 -14.83
C PRO A 738 2.60 2.05 -13.45
N SER A 739 2.23 0.98 -12.74
CA SER A 739 1.85 1.01 -11.33
C SER A 739 2.81 0.14 -10.53
N PHE A 740 3.43 0.71 -9.50
CA PHE A 740 4.46 0.07 -8.69
C PHE A 740 3.97 -0.34 -7.30
N ARG A 741 4.57 -1.38 -6.71
CA ARG A 741 4.32 -1.85 -5.33
C ARG A 741 5.60 -2.35 -4.69
N ILE A 742 5.80 -2.05 -3.40
CA ILE A 742 6.79 -2.74 -2.56
C ILE A 742 6.14 -4.02 -2.02
N ILE A 743 6.84 -5.15 -2.13
CA ILE A 743 6.38 -6.46 -1.64
C ILE A 743 7.34 -7.04 -0.59
N ASP A 744 7.01 -8.22 -0.06
CA ASP A 744 7.86 -9.04 0.80
C ASP A 744 8.22 -8.40 2.16
N PHE A 745 7.20 -8.16 2.98
CA PHE A 745 7.33 -7.51 4.29
C PHE A 745 7.66 -8.49 5.43
N GLY A 746 8.25 -9.65 5.13
CA GLY A 746 8.56 -10.67 6.15
C GLY A 746 9.54 -10.19 7.23
N ARG A 747 10.36 -9.17 6.92
CA ARG A 747 11.33 -8.55 7.84
C ARG A 747 10.95 -7.11 8.21
N ALA A 748 9.75 -6.66 7.83
CA ALA A 748 9.33 -5.31 8.10
C ALA A 748 9.01 -5.12 9.58
N GLU A 749 9.14 -3.87 10.02
CA GLU A 749 8.86 -3.44 11.39
C GLU A 749 7.98 -2.19 11.36
N HIS A 750 7.24 -2.00 12.45
CA HIS A 750 6.41 -0.83 12.69
C HIS A 750 6.89 -0.15 13.98
N TRP A 751 6.94 1.19 13.98
CA TRP A 751 7.49 1.97 15.09
C TRP A 751 6.90 1.58 16.45
N ASP A 752 5.58 1.39 16.56
CA ASP A 752 4.96 1.07 17.85
C ASP A 752 5.45 -0.28 18.42
N TRP A 753 5.73 -1.26 17.57
CA TRP A 753 6.26 -2.56 18.03
C TRP A 753 7.72 -2.42 18.45
N PHE A 754 8.49 -1.65 17.67
CA PHE A 754 9.86 -1.32 17.97
C PHE A 754 9.99 -0.54 19.30
N GLU A 755 9.04 0.35 19.62
CA GLU A 755 8.96 1.07 20.90
C GLU A 755 8.51 0.16 22.07
N ASP A 756 7.94 -1.02 21.82
CA ASP A 756 7.48 -1.91 22.89
C ASP A 756 8.55 -2.92 23.34
N GLU A 757 9.47 -3.33 22.45
CA GLU A 757 10.44 -4.41 22.70
C GLU A 757 11.48 -4.16 23.82
N GLY A 758 11.55 -2.94 24.38
CA GLY A 758 12.54 -2.60 25.42
C GLY A 758 11.99 -1.93 26.68
N LYS A 759 10.67 -1.91 26.89
CA LYS A 759 10.02 -1.35 28.10
C LYS A 759 10.34 -2.20 29.33
N GLY A 760 11.54 -1.98 29.88
CA GLY A 760 12.16 -2.85 30.87
C GLY A 760 12.61 -2.17 32.16
N LYS A 761 13.58 -1.23 32.13
CA LYS A 761 14.36 -0.88 33.35
C LYS A 761 15.07 0.49 33.38
N LYS A 762 14.87 1.40 32.42
CA LYS A 762 15.54 2.73 32.38
C LYS A 762 14.55 3.87 32.54
N SER A 763 15.04 5.09 32.77
CA SER A 763 14.24 6.31 32.63
C SER A 763 13.58 6.30 31.24
N ASP A 764 12.25 6.47 31.20
CA ASP A 764 11.46 6.25 29.99
C ASP A 764 11.91 7.16 28.82
N GLU A 765 12.42 8.36 29.10
CA GLU A 765 12.80 9.36 28.08
C GLU A 765 14.15 9.07 27.39
N GLU A 766 15.21 8.73 28.13
CA GLU A 766 16.53 8.43 27.52
C GLU A 766 16.45 7.18 26.65
N TRP A 767 15.71 6.18 27.13
CA TRP A 767 15.48 4.96 26.39
C TRP A 767 14.70 5.22 25.09
N LYS A 768 13.64 6.02 25.17
CA LYS A 768 12.84 6.40 24.00
C LYS A 768 13.67 7.19 22.98
N ARG A 769 14.48 8.15 23.42
CA ARG A 769 15.37 8.91 22.53
C ARG A 769 16.39 8.01 21.85
N ALA A 770 16.95 7.03 22.56
CA ALA A 770 17.87 6.06 21.96
C ALA A 770 17.18 5.22 20.85
N ARG A 771 15.94 4.78 21.08
CA ARG A 771 15.15 4.07 20.06
C ARG A 771 14.77 4.95 18.88
N GLU A 772 14.42 6.22 19.11
CA GLU A 772 14.16 7.18 18.03
C GLU A 772 15.40 7.34 17.12
N ILE A 773 16.60 7.37 17.71
CA ILE A 773 17.87 7.44 16.96
C ILE A 773 18.08 6.15 16.15
N GLU A 774 17.99 4.97 16.78
CA GLU A 774 18.17 3.67 16.12
C GLU A 774 17.20 3.47 14.94
N TRP A 775 15.96 3.87 15.12
CA TRP A 775 14.94 3.81 14.08
C TRP A 775 15.21 4.80 12.94
N TRP A 776 15.65 6.01 13.26
CA TRP A 776 16.08 6.98 12.25
C TRP A 776 17.27 6.44 11.44
N GLU A 777 18.27 5.86 12.10
CA GLU A 777 19.41 5.22 11.44
C GLU A 777 18.98 4.08 10.52
N THR A 778 18.01 3.27 10.95
CA THR A 778 17.43 2.19 10.14
C THR A 778 16.77 2.74 8.88
N ARG A 779 15.97 3.82 8.97
CA ARG A 779 15.39 4.50 7.80
C ARG A 779 16.46 5.03 6.85
N GLN A 780 17.48 5.70 7.38
CA GLN A 780 18.58 6.24 6.58
C GLN A 780 19.37 5.13 5.86
N TYR A 781 19.59 4.00 6.54
CA TYR A 781 20.21 2.83 5.95
C TYR A 781 19.38 2.27 4.78
N GLU A 782 18.06 2.12 4.95
CA GLU A 782 17.18 1.68 3.86
C GLU A 782 17.16 2.65 2.69
N VAL A 783 17.13 3.97 2.95
CA VAL A 783 17.20 5.01 1.91
C VAL A 783 18.48 4.89 1.09
N LYS A 784 19.64 4.78 1.75
CA LYS A 784 20.95 4.60 1.08
C LYS A 784 21.01 3.29 0.29
N LYS A 785 20.42 2.23 0.82
CA LYS A 785 20.33 0.94 0.13
C LYS A 785 19.45 1.06 -1.12
N ALA A 786 18.28 1.68 -1.01
CA ALA A 786 17.36 1.89 -2.11
C ALA A 786 17.96 2.75 -3.22
N GLN A 787 18.71 3.81 -2.88
CA GLN A 787 19.45 4.61 -3.87
C GLN A 787 20.40 3.75 -4.71
N ARG A 788 21.18 2.88 -4.06
CA ARG A 788 22.10 1.96 -4.75
C ARG A 788 21.36 0.94 -5.61
N GLU A 789 20.33 0.29 -5.04
CA GLU A 789 19.51 -0.72 -5.72
C GLU A 789 18.80 -0.13 -6.95
N LEU A 790 18.24 1.08 -6.84
CA LEU A 790 17.51 1.77 -7.91
C LEU A 790 18.42 2.55 -8.87
N LYS A 791 19.74 2.53 -8.67
CA LYS A 791 20.72 3.28 -9.47
C LYS A 791 20.42 4.77 -9.58
N ILE A 792 20.03 5.38 -8.46
CA ILE A 792 19.86 6.83 -8.34
C ILE A 792 21.22 7.41 -7.97
N ILE A 793 21.87 8.08 -8.94
CA ILE A 793 23.21 8.65 -8.79
C ILE A 793 23.16 9.89 -7.89
N ASP A 794 22.17 10.74 -8.12
CA ASP A 794 21.84 11.91 -7.33
C ASP A 794 20.36 12.25 -7.56
N PHE A 795 19.72 12.94 -6.63
CA PHE A 795 18.40 13.51 -6.83
C PHE A 795 18.42 14.79 -7.70
N GLY A 796 19.60 15.16 -8.23
CA GLY A 796 19.79 16.27 -9.16
C GLY A 796 19.71 17.63 -8.48
N PHE A 797 20.43 17.78 -7.36
CA PHE A 797 20.48 19.03 -6.60
C PHE A 797 21.40 20.09 -7.22
#